data_AF-A0A7C2X7W0-F1
#
_entry.id   AF-A0A7C2X7W0-F1
#
_cell.length_a   1.000
_cell.length_b   1.000
_cell.length_c   1.000
_cell.angle_alpha   90.00
_cell.angle_beta   90.00
_cell.angle_gamma   90.00
#
_symmetry.space_group_name_H-M   'P 1'
#
loop_
_entity.id
_entity.type
_entity.pdbx_description
1 polymer ?
#
loop_
_entity_poly.entity_id
_entity_poly.type
_entity_poly.pdbx_seq_one_letter_code
_entity_poly.pdbx_strand_id
1 'polypeptide(L)'
;VLDLQWFGGITEDSDDTQEGSLTWDETNFPDPEVKIATLMDEEGIGLMAIEQSYVGRNLSEHSELEEMSYLVRACETCDATYLEENPWWGKGGMIDWTNEEASTFWHDWKREPLIEDGIIGHWTDLGEPELYDPDAWYAGIPSDGTELHDHASVHNLYNFLWSKSIYDGYLRNEHTQRPFILSRSGAPGIQRFGTAIWSGDISGFLSSLATHFNAQMHMSMSGLDYYSADIGGFWRQEVNTTEMYTQWFAYGMLFDIPGRPHTFNVGNWTETTPDRIGDLESNLQNVRLRYSLSPYVYSLAHRAYLYAEPVYPPLVYYYQIDPEVREMGSEKLIGHDLLVGVVANSGETERGIYLPEGVWVDFHTGEWIESSGEWFGPFMEYPGGYFTPLMFVRAGGIIPMMYVDEQTMNVMGKRLDGSTRDELIVRVYADSMPSSFTLYEDDGVSTAYQHGEVRTTEIRQQQQGNEVSVTIAGAQGTYAGASERRDNVIHLYTNLKGVPSAVILNGTDLIPYEMVGDLEEAESGWAISENDVVVVKSGKIDLSEDKVFAFIFGEEVAEQEIPQPLPIAWPTEGWQSSSPEQVGMDSELLAEALDYVQRKNIHLHHMLIARDGYLVMDAPIYRVTQGRSSDQLSATRSVIATLVGIAIDQGYLEGVDQPILDFFSDREIDNLDADKEAMTIEDLLTMRSGLACSEPETSTQMKESADWVQLMLDLPMRNTPGAEFADCNGVSHLLSAVLQEATGKTAFAYAQETLFKPMGITEINWISDPNGVSLGWQGLQMSPRDTAKIGVLYLNMGNWDGTQLVPPDWVESSITEHVSTQDGGFGYLWLNDPAGTYVSKEERGQWMVVNPELDLVVVFTSGQRQKDPLTLKVLLRSFIIEACSPLTLPENPDGFTDLQDQISAIGEIPEAQLVPPLPETALRISGKTYIMDKGNFLGWDEFRATFPGGSEAMFSLLAGGVWVELPIGLDGIFRVPPEEYGYPDEALVAIRGWWETDQVFLFEYDYVLIAEHNILRFIFEEDRLEVQVITPEGEITLANGQLKP
;
A
#
# COMPACT_ATOMS: atom_id res chain seq x y z
N VAL A 1 -33.26 9.22 -1.44
CA VAL A 1 -34.27 8.23 -1.91
C VAL A 1 -35.24 7.98 -0.77
N LEU A 2 -36.53 7.95 -1.06
CA LEU A 2 -37.60 7.66 -0.12
C LEU A 2 -38.15 6.28 -0.40
N ASP A 3 -38.09 5.41 0.61
CA ASP A 3 -38.67 4.08 0.60
C ASP A 3 -40.13 4.15 1.10
N LEU A 4 -40.82 3.02 1.19
CA LEU A 4 -42.28 2.86 1.35
C LEU A 4 -42.90 3.60 2.55
N GLN A 5 -42.08 4.10 3.48
CA GLN A 5 -42.55 4.92 4.58
C GLN A 5 -43.15 6.26 4.11
N TRP A 6 -42.87 6.72 2.89
CA TRP A 6 -43.38 8.00 2.39
C TRP A 6 -44.89 8.03 2.14
N PHE A 7 -45.48 6.89 1.73
CA PHE A 7 -46.93 6.70 1.68
C PHE A 7 -47.48 5.92 2.90
N GLY A 8 -46.58 5.41 3.76
CA GLY A 8 -46.91 4.87 5.09
C GLY A 8 -47.76 3.60 5.07
N GLY A 9 -48.33 3.23 6.22
CA GLY A 9 -49.46 2.28 6.32
C GLY A 9 -49.26 0.84 5.81
N ILE A 10 -48.02 0.37 5.60
CA ILE A 10 -47.75 -1.00 5.12
C ILE A 10 -48.01 -2.04 6.22
N THR A 11 -48.88 -3.00 5.91
CA THR A 11 -49.37 -3.99 6.89
C THR A 11 -49.44 -5.39 6.28
N GLU A 12 -48.68 -6.34 6.86
CA GLU A 12 -48.69 -7.77 6.53
C GLU A 12 -50.12 -8.35 6.45
N ASP A 13 -50.38 -9.13 5.40
CA ASP A 13 -51.64 -9.84 5.15
C ASP A 13 -52.94 -9.00 5.33
N SER A 14 -52.86 -7.69 5.13
CA SER A 14 -53.98 -6.76 5.32
C SER A 14 -54.57 -6.27 3.99
N ASP A 15 -55.90 -6.20 3.93
CA ASP A 15 -56.64 -5.54 2.85
C ASP A 15 -56.54 -4.00 2.95
N ASP A 16 -56.17 -3.48 4.12
CA ASP A 16 -56.09 -2.05 4.46
C ASP A 16 -54.67 -1.46 4.29
N THR A 17 -53.74 -2.22 3.69
CA THR A 17 -52.39 -1.74 3.39
C THR A 17 -52.43 -0.52 2.44
N GLN A 18 -51.50 0.42 2.63
CA GLN A 18 -51.34 1.59 1.76
C GLN A 18 -50.41 1.35 0.56
N GLU A 19 -49.99 0.10 0.33
CA GLU A 19 -49.19 -0.31 -0.82
C GLU A 19 -49.82 0.16 -2.14
N GLY A 20 -49.03 0.82 -2.99
CA GLY A 20 -49.48 1.34 -4.28
C GLY A 20 -50.41 2.56 -4.20
N SER A 21 -50.59 3.18 -3.03
CA SER A 21 -51.40 4.40 -2.92
C SER A 21 -50.76 5.61 -3.59
N LEU A 22 -49.42 5.66 -3.69
CA LEU A 22 -48.64 6.79 -4.22
C LEU A 22 -49.18 8.15 -3.74
N THR A 23 -49.48 8.23 -2.43
CA THR A 23 -50.02 9.42 -1.79
C THR A 23 -49.24 9.68 -0.51
N TRP A 24 -48.84 10.93 -0.27
CA TRP A 24 -48.07 11.29 0.91
C TRP A 24 -48.80 10.94 2.23
N ASP A 25 -48.09 10.27 3.14
CA ASP A 25 -48.50 10.24 4.54
C ASP A 25 -48.15 11.58 5.20
N GLU A 26 -49.04 12.56 5.05
CA GLU A 26 -48.88 13.91 5.62
C GLU A 26 -48.78 13.93 7.15
N THR A 27 -49.06 12.81 7.84
CA THR A 27 -48.81 12.69 9.28
C THR A 27 -47.31 12.70 9.57
N ASN A 28 -46.53 11.99 8.76
CA ASN A 28 -45.07 11.84 8.91
C ASN A 28 -44.29 12.78 7.98
N PHE A 29 -44.89 13.17 6.85
CA PHE A 29 -44.33 14.07 5.85
C PHE A 29 -45.25 15.29 5.65
N PRO A 30 -45.37 16.18 6.64
CA PRO A 30 -46.23 17.36 6.52
C PRO A 30 -45.68 18.33 5.47
N ASP A 31 -46.58 18.94 4.69
CA ASP A 31 -46.29 19.93 3.64
C ASP A 31 -45.17 19.48 2.66
N PRO A 32 -45.31 18.29 2.01
CA PRO A 32 -44.22 17.67 1.25
C PRO A 32 -43.73 18.55 0.09
N GLU A 33 -44.63 19.17 -0.67
CA GLU A 33 -44.31 20.11 -1.77
C GLU A 33 -43.33 21.20 -1.32
N VAL A 34 -43.63 21.87 -0.20
CA VAL A 34 -42.78 22.93 0.35
C VAL A 34 -41.42 22.39 0.75
N LYS A 35 -41.36 21.19 1.35
CA LYS A 35 -40.10 20.60 1.79
C LYS A 35 -39.24 20.15 0.60
N ILE A 36 -39.84 19.57 -0.44
CA ILE A 36 -39.15 19.18 -1.68
C ILE A 36 -38.54 20.41 -2.34
N ALA A 37 -39.34 21.46 -2.55
CA ALA A 37 -38.86 22.72 -3.13
C ALA A 37 -37.72 23.32 -2.30
N THR A 38 -37.86 23.35 -0.96
CA THR A 38 -36.82 23.85 -0.05
C THR A 38 -35.50 23.10 -0.20
N LEU A 39 -35.54 21.76 -0.21
CA LEU A 39 -34.35 20.92 -0.36
C LEU A 39 -33.65 21.16 -1.69
N MET A 40 -34.41 21.31 -2.77
CA MET A 40 -33.84 21.59 -4.09
C MET A 40 -33.26 23.02 -4.16
N ASP A 41 -34.04 24.03 -3.80
CA ASP A 41 -33.68 25.44 -4.00
C ASP A 41 -32.57 25.91 -3.05
N GLU A 42 -32.62 25.50 -1.78
CA GLU A 42 -31.67 25.94 -0.75
C GLU A 42 -30.47 25.00 -0.63
N GLU A 43 -30.66 23.68 -0.77
CA GLU A 43 -29.63 22.68 -0.50
C GLU A 43 -29.13 21.94 -1.76
N GLY A 44 -29.81 22.09 -2.91
CA GLY A 44 -29.46 21.37 -4.15
C GLY A 44 -29.74 19.86 -4.09
N ILE A 45 -30.65 19.42 -3.22
CA ILE A 45 -30.97 18.01 -2.98
C ILE A 45 -32.28 17.65 -3.69
N GLY A 46 -32.19 16.73 -4.65
CA GLY A 46 -33.35 16.13 -5.30
C GLY A 46 -33.85 14.85 -4.62
N LEU A 47 -35.12 14.53 -4.84
CA LEU A 47 -35.77 13.36 -4.24
C LEU A 47 -36.25 12.36 -5.30
N MET A 48 -36.10 11.08 -4.96
CA MET A 48 -36.63 9.94 -5.69
C MET A 48 -37.50 9.16 -4.72
N ALA A 49 -38.68 8.74 -5.17
CA ALA A 49 -39.64 7.99 -4.38
C ALA A 49 -39.83 6.58 -4.93
N ILE A 50 -39.97 5.60 -4.03
CA ILE A 50 -40.35 4.23 -4.39
C ILE A 50 -41.81 4.18 -4.86
N GLU A 51 -42.06 3.33 -5.85
CA GLU A 51 -43.38 2.88 -6.24
C GLU A 51 -43.35 1.38 -6.53
N GLN A 52 -44.48 0.72 -6.25
CA GLN A 52 -44.74 -0.69 -6.51
C GLN A 52 -45.91 -0.84 -7.47
N SER A 53 -46.01 -2.02 -8.08
CA SER A 53 -47.07 -2.34 -9.03
C SER A 53 -48.29 -3.03 -8.41
N TYR A 54 -48.25 -3.21 -7.08
CA TYR A 54 -49.35 -3.76 -6.30
C TYR A 54 -50.15 -2.62 -5.69
N VAL A 55 -51.48 -2.75 -5.68
CA VAL A 55 -52.39 -1.76 -5.11
C VAL A 55 -53.25 -2.43 -4.05
N GLY A 56 -53.19 -1.93 -2.81
CA GLY A 56 -53.94 -2.44 -1.67
C GLY A 56 -55.45 -2.52 -1.95
N ARG A 57 -56.09 -3.62 -1.55
CA ARG A 57 -57.49 -3.95 -1.90
C ARG A 57 -58.49 -2.85 -1.61
N ASN A 58 -58.40 -2.27 -0.42
CA ASN A 58 -59.39 -1.29 0.07
C ASN A 58 -59.04 0.15 -0.31
N LEU A 59 -58.00 0.38 -1.10
CA LEU A 59 -57.68 1.69 -1.64
C LEU A 59 -58.69 2.12 -2.71
N SER A 60 -58.93 3.43 -2.79
CA SER A 60 -59.71 4.02 -3.88
C SER A 60 -59.08 3.69 -5.24
N GLU A 61 -57.75 3.73 -5.30
CA GLU A 61 -56.91 3.42 -6.45
C GLU A 61 -57.23 2.03 -7.01
N HIS A 62 -57.34 1.02 -6.15
CA HIS A 62 -57.71 -0.32 -6.58
C HIS A 62 -59.11 -0.35 -7.20
N SER A 63 -60.08 0.28 -6.55
CA SER A 63 -61.48 0.30 -7.02
C SER A 63 -61.61 0.98 -8.38
N GLU A 64 -60.93 2.11 -8.58
CA GLU A 64 -60.92 2.85 -9.85
C GLU A 64 -60.24 2.04 -10.96
N LEU A 65 -59.08 1.43 -10.69
CA LEU A 65 -58.38 0.58 -11.66
C LEU A 65 -59.19 -0.67 -12.02
N GLU A 66 -59.90 -1.28 -11.07
CA GLU A 66 -60.76 -2.43 -11.31
C GLU A 66 -61.96 -2.05 -12.20
N GLU A 67 -62.64 -0.93 -11.92
CA GLU A 67 -63.77 -0.46 -12.74
C GLU A 67 -63.36 -0.21 -14.19
N MET A 68 -62.13 0.24 -14.42
CA MET A 68 -61.56 0.48 -15.75
C MET A 68 -60.95 -0.76 -16.40
N SER A 69 -60.93 -1.91 -15.72
CA SER A 69 -60.24 -3.13 -16.18
C SER A 69 -58.74 -2.94 -16.43
N TYR A 70 -58.09 -2.16 -15.57
CA TYR A 70 -56.65 -1.84 -15.61
C TYR A 70 -55.80 -2.67 -14.65
N LEU A 71 -56.42 -3.52 -13.83
CA LEU A 71 -55.74 -4.55 -13.07
C LEU A 71 -55.65 -5.85 -13.87
N VAL A 72 -54.64 -6.67 -13.57
CA VAL A 72 -54.51 -8.04 -14.07
C VAL A 72 -55.70 -8.88 -13.59
N ARG A 73 -56.25 -9.74 -14.45
CA ARG A 73 -57.51 -10.49 -14.21
C ARG A 73 -57.26 -12.00 -14.24
N ALA A 74 -58.25 -12.81 -13.87
CA ALA A 74 -58.17 -14.28 -13.99
C ALA A 74 -58.63 -14.82 -15.37
N CYS A 75 -59.29 -13.99 -16.17
CA CYS A 75 -59.71 -14.29 -17.54
C CYS A 75 -60.14 -12.99 -18.27
N GLU A 76 -60.37 -13.06 -19.58
CA GLU A 76 -60.77 -11.93 -20.43
C GLU A 76 -61.96 -11.11 -19.91
N THR A 77 -62.89 -11.72 -19.17
CA THR A 77 -64.09 -11.08 -18.65
C THR A 77 -64.28 -11.27 -17.14
N CYS A 78 -63.23 -11.71 -16.44
CA CYS A 78 -63.27 -11.92 -14.99
C CYS A 78 -62.98 -10.62 -14.24
N ASP A 79 -63.28 -10.62 -12.94
CA ASP A 79 -62.82 -9.57 -12.02
C ASP A 79 -61.27 -9.62 -11.87
N ALA A 80 -60.70 -8.61 -11.22
CA ALA A 80 -59.26 -8.54 -11.00
C ALA A 80 -58.75 -9.76 -10.22
N THR A 81 -57.57 -10.27 -10.61
CA THR A 81 -56.84 -11.24 -9.80
C THR A 81 -56.43 -10.57 -8.51
N TYR A 82 -56.63 -11.29 -7.41
CA TYR A 82 -56.30 -10.81 -6.09
C TYR A 82 -55.20 -11.66 -5.46
N LEU A 83 -54.15 -11.00 -4.99
CA LEU A 83 -53.04 -11.63 -4.28
C LEU A 83 -53.46 -11.81 -2.82
N GLU A 84 -53.83 -13.05 -2.48
CA GLU A 84 -54.52 -13.37 -1.22
C GLU A 84 -53.60 -13.40 0.01
N GLU A 85 -52.27 -13.53 -0.15
CA GLU A 85 -51.30 -13.65 0.95
C GLU A 85 -49.99 -12.95 0.58
N ASN A 86 -49.47 -12.09 1.45
CA ASN A 86 -48.10 -11.60 1.41
C ASN A 86 -47.62 -11.27 2.84
N PRO A 87 -46.48 -11.85 3.27
CA PRO A 87 -46.05 -11.80 4.66
C PRO A 87 -45.47 -10.45 5.11
N TRP A 88 -45.50 -9.41 4.26
CA TRP A 88 -44.94 -8.12 4.65
C TRP A 88 -45.72 -6.90 4.14
N TRP A 89 -46.15 -6.86 2.87
CA TRP A 89 -46.80 -5.65 2.33
C TRP A 89 -48.33 -5.66 2.34
N GLY A 90 -48.97 -6.83 2.44
CA GLY A 90 -50.44 -6.95 2.52
C GLY A 90 -51.07 -7.63 1.30
N LYS A 91 -52.32 -7.28 0.98
CA LYS A 91 -53.09 -7.97 -0.06
C LYS A 91 -53.70 -6.98 -1.06
N GLY A 92 -53.57 -7.27 -2.34
CA GLY A 92 -53.86 -6.30 -3.39
C GLY A 92 -54.05 -6.88 -4.78
N GLY A 93 -54.37 -6.00 -5.72
CA GLY A 93 -54.37 -6.27 -7.15
C GLY A 93 -53.05 -5.82 -7.78
N MET A 94 -52.77 -6.29 -8.99
CA MET A 94 -51.56 -5.93 -9.75
C MET A 94 -51.93 -5.11 -10.98
N ILE A 95 -51.23 -3.99 -11.22
CA ILE A 95 -51.49 -3.13 -12.39
C ILE A 95 -51.09 -3.88 -13.68
N ASP A 96 -51.92 -3.78 -14.72
CA ASP A 96 -51.64 -4.39 -16.02
C ASP A 96 -50.87 -3.43 -16.95
N TRP A 97 -49.53 -3.46 -16.90
CA TRP A 97 -48.67 -2.64 -17.77
C TRP A 97 -48.70 -3.05 -19.26
N THR A 98 -49.34 -4.17 -19.61
CA THR A 98 -49.58 -4.50 -21.03
C THR A 98 -50.72 -3.66 -21.61
N ASN A 99 -51.53 -3.04 -20.75
CA ASN A 99 -52.55 -2.09 -21.14
C ASN A 99 -51.99 -0.65 -21.19
N GLU A 100 -51.87 -0.07 -22.39
CA GLU A 100 -51.37 1.30 -22.57
C GLU A 100 -52.31 2.38 -22.00
N GLU A 101 -53.61 2.11 -21.93
CA GLU A 101 -54.58 3.03 -21.31
C GLU A 101 -54.41 3.06 -19.79
N ALA A 102 -54.15 1.90 -19.16
CA ALA A 102 -53.79 1.81 -17.75
C ALA A 102 -52.48 2.55 -17.46
N SER A 103 -51.47 2.34 -18.30
CA SER A 103 -50.16 3.00 -18.22
C SER A 103 -50.26 4.52 -18.31
N THR A 104 -51.11 5.02 -19.21
CA THR A 104 -51.35 6.46 -19.40
C THR A 104 -52.08 7.04 -18.20
N PHE A 105 -53.19 6.39 -17.80
CA PHE A 105 -54.02 6.83 -16.69
C PHE A 105 -53.24 6.90 -15.38
N TRP A 106 -52.48 5.85 -15.05
CA TRP A 106 -51.71 5.81 -13.80
C TRP A 106 -50.64 6.90 -13.73
N HIS A 107 -49.94 7.15 -14.84
CA HIS A 107 -48.96 8.22 -14.89
C HIS A 107 -49.61 9.59 -14.66
N ASP A 108 -50.67 9.91 -15.41
CA ASP A 108 -51.32 11.23 -15.31
C ASP A 108 -52.03 11.43 -13.96
N TRP A 109 -52.53 10.35 -13.35
CA TRP A 109 -53.25 10.44 -12.08
C TRP A 109 -52.34 10.46 -10.86
N LYS A 110 -51.30 9.61 -10.83
CA LYS A 110 -50.48 9.38 -9.63
C LYS A 110 -49.06 9.91 -9.74
N ARG A 111 -48.41 9.80 -10.90
CA ARG A 111 -47.00 10.22 -11.06
C ARG A 111 -46.86 11.70 -11.39
N GLU A 112 -47.70 12.21 -12.29
CA GLU A 112 -47.63 13.61 -12.75
C GLU A 112 -47.70 14.61 -11.58
N PRO A 113 -48.62 14.49 -10.60
CA PRO A 113 -48.63 15.40 -9.45
C PRO A 113 -47.34 15.35 -8.62
N LEU A 114 -46.73 14.17 -8.48
CA LEU A 114 -45.45 14.02 -7.75
C LEU A 114 -44.29 14.65 -8.50
N ILE A 115 -44.30 14.58 -9.84
CA ILE A 115 -43.31 15.26 -10.69
C ILE A 115 -43.50 16.78 -10.57
N GLU A 116 -44.74 17.27 -10.58
CA GLU A 116 -45.06 18.69 -10.34
C GLU A 116 -44.61 19.17 -8.95
N ASP A 117 -44.72 18.33 -7.91
CA ASP A 117 -44.20 18.58 -6.56
C ASP A 117 -42.65 18.63 -6.51
N GLY A 118 -41.95 18.16 -7.55
CA GLY A 118 -40.49 18.18 -7.65
C GLY A 118 -39.78 16.85 -7.43
N ILE A 119 -40.49 15.72 -7.48
CA ILE A 119 -39.85 14.39 -7.51
C ILE A 119 -39.11 14.22 -8.84
N ILE A 120 -37.81 13.92 -8.77
CA ILE A 120 -36.93 13.86 -9.93
C ILE A 120 -36.59 12.44 -10.39
N GLY A 121 -37.00 11.41 -9.64
CA GLY A 121 -36.74 10.02 -10.00
C GLY A 121 -37.76 9.03 -9.43
N HIS A 122 -37.84 7.88 -10.07
CA HIS A 122 -38.79 6.80 -9.78
C HIS A 122 -38.01 5.56 -9.38
N TRP A 123 -38.32 4.98 -8.22
CA TRP A 123 -37.74 3.70 -7.80
C TRP A 123 -38.81 2.60 -7.94
N THR A 124 -38.73 1.80 -9.01
CA THR A 124 -39.70 0.74 -9.32
C THR A 124 -39.26 -0.57 -8.69
N ASP A 125 -39.88 -0.93 -7.56
CA ASP A 125 -39.54 -2.15 -6.83
C ASP A 125 -40.57 -3.28 -7.06
N LEU A 126 -40.15 -4.51 -6.80
CA LEU A 126 -40.95 -5.74 -6.92
C LEU A 126 -41.46 -6.05 -8.35
N GLY A 127 -40.78 -5.50 -9.36
CA GLY A 127 -41.24 -5.48 -10.75
C GLY A 127 -40.95 -6.74 -11.57
N GLU A 128 -40.41 -7.81 -10.99
CA GLU A 128 -40.17 -9.08 -11.71
C GLU A 128 -41.39 -9.59 -12.51
N PRO A 129 -42.66 -9.50 -12.07
CA PRO A 129 -43.18 -9.13 -10.74
C PRO A 129 -42.90 -10.20 -9.67
N GLU A 130 -42.67 -9.78 -8.42
CA GLU A 130 -42.30 -10.67 -7.31
C GLU A 130 -43.28 -11.83 -7.08
N LEU A 131 -44.59 -11.58 -7.27
CA LEU A 131 -45.63 -12.59 -7.13
C LEU A 131 -46.07 -13.11 -8.49
N TYR A 132 -45.80 -14.40 -8.72
CA TYR A 132 -46.19 -15.11 -9.94
C TYR A 132 -47.57 -15.75 -9.78
N ASP A 133 -48.49 -15.42 -10.69
CA ASP A 133 -49.81 -16.07 -10.79
C ASP A 133 -49.95 -16.81 -12.13
N PRO A 134 -50.04 -18.16 -12.13
CA PRO A 134 -50.23 -18.94 -13.36
C PRO A 134 -51.59 -18.74 -14.04
N ASP A 135 -52.60 -18.25 -13.31
CA ASP A 135 -53.96 -18.05 -13.80
C ASP A 135 -54.19 -16.59 -14.25
N ALA A 136 -53.18 -15.72 -14.15
CA ALA A 136 -53.26 -14.33 -14.56
C ALA A 136 -53.47 -14.18 -16.08
N TRP A 137 -54.34 -13.22 -16.41
CA TRP A 137 -54.79 -12.80 -17.72
C TRP A 137 -54.57 -11.29 -17.88
N TYR A 138 -53.63 -10.95 -18.75
CA TYR A 138 -53.24 -9.59 -19.10
C TYR A 138 -53.96 -9.12 -20.37
N ALA A 139 -54.01 -7.81 -20.63
CA ALA A 139 -54.43 -7.24 -21.91
C ALA A 139 -53.59 -7.82 -23.06
N GLY A 140 -52.31 -8.07 -22.81
CA GLY A 140 -51.45 -8.96 -23.57
C GLY A 140 -50.39 -8.25 -24.40
N ILE A 141 -49.43 -9.04 -24.88
CA ILE A 141 -48.34 -8.58 -25.75
C ILE A 141 -48.48 -9.18 -27.16
N PRO A 142 -48.14 -8.45 -28.22
CA PRO A 142 -48.25 -8.95 -29.59
C PRO A 142 -47.22 -10.06 -29.88
N SER A 143 -47.65 -11.16 -30.51
CA SER A 143 -46.80 -12.26 -30.98
C SER A 143 -47.39 -12.94 -32.22
N ASP A 144 -46.68 -12.88 -33.36
CA ASP A 144 -47.03 -13.54 -34.63
C ASP A 144 -48.51 -13.44 -35.08
N GLY A 145 -49.11 -12.26 -34.91
CA GLY A 145 -50.50 -11.99 -35.29
C GLY A 145 -51.55 -12.47 -34.28
N THR A 146 -51.11 -12.84 -33.07
CA THR A 146 -51.94 -13.13 -31.89
C THR A 146 -51.49 -12.26 -30.71
N GLU A 147 -52.27 -12.22 -29.63
CA GLU A 147 -51.90 -11.61 -28.36
C GLU A 147 -51.65 -12.72 -27.32
N LEU A 148 -50.56 -12.59 -26.57
CA LEU A 148 -50.23 -13.47 -25.46
C LEU A 148 -50.68 -12.81 -24.16
N HIS A 149 -51.59 -13.47 -23.45
CA HIS A 149 -52.25 -12.92 -22.26
C HIS A 149 -51.80 -13.58 -20.96
N ASP A 150 -51.09 -14.71 -21.01
CA ASP A 150 -50.69 -15.44 -19.81
C ASP A 150 -49.46 -14.81 -19.13
N HIS A 151 -49.34 -14.98 -17.82
CA HIS A 151 -48.23 -14.44 -17.03
C HIS A 151 -46.86 -14.89 -17.56
N ALA A 152 -46.69 -16.16 -17.94
CA ALA A 152 -45.39 -16.66 -18.39
C ALA A 152 -44.88 -15.91 -19.63
N SER A 153 -45.79 -15.53 -20.53
CA SER A 153 -45.46 -14.73 -21.71
C SER A 153 -45.09 -13.28 -21.38
N VAL A 154 -45.68 -12.69 -20.34
CA VAL A 154 -45.50 -11.28 -19.96
C VAL A 154 -44.37 -11.06 -18.95
N HIS A 155 -44.08 -12.04 -18.09
CA HIS A 155 -43.27 -11.93 -16.86
C HIS A 155 -42.03 -11.04 -17.04
N ASN A 156 -41.10 -11.43 -17.91
CA ASN A 156 -39.83 -10.70 -18.09
C ASN A 156 -39.98 -9.33 -18.78
N LEU A 157 -41.12 -9.01 -19.37
CA LEU A 157 -41.42 -7.70 -19.97
C LEU A 157 -42.21 -6.78 -19.03
N TYR A 158 -42.66 -7.27 -17.88
CA TYR A 158 -43.53 -6.52 -17.00
C TYR A 158 -42.93 -5.18 -16.57
N ASN A 159 -41.74 -5.20 -15.95
CA ASN A 159 -41.08 -3.97 -15.52
C ASN A 159 -40.56 -3.10 -16.68
N PHE A 160 -40.27 -3.75 -17.82
CA PHE A 160 -39.89 -3.03 -19.03
C PHE A 160 -41.04 -2.16 -19.55
N LEU A 161 -42.28 -2.69 -19.52
CA LEU A 161 -43.48 -1.95 -19.89
C LEU A 161 -43.85 -0.89 -18.84
N TRP A 162 -43.58 -1.16 -17.56
CA TRP A 162 -43.70 -0.15 -16.50
C TRP A 162 -42.71 1.01 -16.70
N SER A 163 -41.43 0.72 -16.94
CA SER A 163 -40.43 1.76 -17.26
C SER A 163 -40.81 2.56 -18.51
N LYS A 164 -41.37 1.88 -19.53
CA LYS A 164 -41.94 2.55 -20.72
C LYS A 164 -43.09 3.50 -20.33
N SER A 165 -44.00 3.08 -19.45
CA SER A 165 -45.11 3.92 -18.96
C SER A 165 -44.62 5.22 -18.32
N ILE A 166 -43.53 5.17 -17.56
CA ILE A 166 -42.92 6.37 -16.96
C ILE A 166 -42.35 7.26 -18.06
N TYR A 167 -41.49 6.71 -18.91
CA TYR A 167 -40.84 7.47 -20.00
C TYR A 167 -41.85 8.12 -20.95
N ASP A 168 -42.85 7.37 -21.41
CA ASP A 168 -43.90 7.88 -22.31
C ASP A 168 -44.73 8.98 -21.65
N GLY A 169 -44.91 8.94 -20.33
CA GLY A 169 -45.58 9.99 -19.57
C GLY A 169 -44.80 11.29 -19.55
N TYR A 170 -43.48 11.25 -19.31
CA TYR A 170 -42.62 12.44 -19.42
C TYR A 170 -42.72 13.06 -20.83
N LEU A 171 -42.67 12.24 -21.87
CA LEU A 171 -42.81 12.73 -23.25
C LEU A 171 -44.20 13.31 -23.52
N ARG A 172 -45.27 12.66 -23.06
CA ARG A 172 -46.66 13.08 -23.28
C ARG A 172 -46.97 14.40 -22.57
N ASN A 173 -46.45 14.60 -21.36
CA ASN A 173 -46.63 15.80 -20.55
C ASN A 173 -45.56 16.88 -20.85
N GLU A 174 -44.74 16.70 -21.89
CA GLU A 174 -43.74 17.66 -22.37
C GLU A 174 -42.68 18.04 -21.31
N HIS A 175 -42.39 17.12 -20.38
CA HIS A 175 -41.31 17.30 -19.40
C HIS A 175 -39.96 17.31 -20.11
N THR A 176 -39.16 18.33 -19.82
CA THR A 176 -37.81 18.47 -20.37
C THR A 176 -36.75 17.84 -19.48
N GLN A 177 -37.05 17.56 -18.21
CA GLN A 177 -36.14 16.84 -17.31
C GLN A 177 -35.94 15.40 -17.78
N ARG A 178 -34.71 14.89 -17.67
CA ARG A 178 -34.40 13.48 -17.93
C ARG A 178 -35.13 12.61 -16.89
N PRO A 179 -35.95 11.61 -17.29
CA PRO A 179 -36.48 10.66 -16.33
C PRO A 179 -35.33 9.79 -15.81
N PHE A 180 -35.23 9.65 -14.49
CA PHE A 180 -34.33 8.71 -13.84
C PHE A 180 -35.14 7.61 -13.17
N ILE A 181 -35.01 6.39 -13.66
CA ILE A 181 -35.77 5.23 -13.20
C ILE A 181 -34.77 4.24 -12.60
N LEU A 182 -34.94 3.87 -11.34
CA LEU A 182 -34.15 2.84 -10.67
C LEU A 182 -35.01 1.59 -10.55
N SER A 183 -34.58 0.48 -11.17
CA SER A 183 -35.42 -0.72 -11.35
C SER A 183 -34.75 -2.01 -10.89
N ARG A 184 -35.50 -2.95 -10.29
CA ARG A 184 -34.93 -4.22 -9.80
C ARG A 184 -34.73 -5.23 -10.93
N SER A 185 -35.55 -5.11 -11.98
CA SER A 185 -35.69 -6.10 -13.04
C SER A 185 -35.99 -5.42 -14.37
N GLY A 186 -35.82 -6.15 -15.47
CA GLY A 186 -36.06 -5.61 -16.80
C GLY A 186 -35.83 -6.60 -17.93
N ALA A 187 -35.83 -6.08 -19.16
CA ALA A 187 -35.57 -6.85 -20.38
C ALA A 187 -34.57 -6.12 -21.28
N PRO A 188 -33.94 -6.80 -22.25
CA PRO A 188 -33.04 -6.17 -23.21
C PRO A 188 -33.64 -4.93 -23.87
N GLY A 189 -32.88 -3.84 -23.86
CA GLY A 189 -33.29 -2.55 -24.41
C GLY A 189 -33.95 -1.61 -23.40
N ILE A 190 -34.10 -1.98 -22.12
CA ILE A 190 -34.70 -1.13 -21.08
C ILE A 190 -33.95 0.20 -20.87
N GLN A 191 -32.64 0.23 -21.12
CA GLN A 191 -31.80 1.43 -20.98
C GLN A 191 -32.29 2.63 -21.81
N ARG A 192 -33.06 2.39 -22.88
CA ARG A 192 -33.61 3.46 -23.73
C ARG A 192 -34.64 4.35 -23.02
N PHE A 193 -35.14 3.91 -21.86
CA PHE A 193 -36.11 4.66 -21.07
C PHE A 193 -35.46 5.50 -19.97
N GLY A 194 -34.13 5.48 -19.84
CA GLY A 194 -33.42 6.11 -18.70
C GLY A 194 -33.38 5.22 -17.46
N THR A 195 -33.61 3.91 -17.62
CA THR A 195 -33.63 2.95 -16.52
C THR A 195 -32.23 2.48 -16.13
N ALA A 196 -31.86 2.74 -14.88
CA ALA A 196 -30.79 2.07 -14.16
C ALA A 196 -31.34 0.81 -13.46
N ILE A 197 -30.50 -0.20 -13.26
CA ILE A 197 -30.85 -1.43 -12.55
C ILE A 197 -30.01 -1.55 -11.28
N TRP A 198 -30.58 -2.01 -10.17
CA TRP A 198 -29.79 -2.43 -9.01
C TRP A 198 -29.87 -3.95 -8.78
N SER A 199 -28.88 -4.49 -8.09
CA SER A 199 -28.73 -5.93 -7.83
C SER A 199 -29.76 -6.54 -6.85
N GLY A 200 -30.82 -5.81 -6.49
CA GLY A 200 -31.81 -6.24 -5.50
C GLY A 200 -31.27 -6.29 -4.07
N ASP A 201 -31.97 -7.06 -3.24
CA ASP A 201 -31.77 -7.21 -1.80
C ASP A 201 -30.51 -8.05 -1.47
N ILE A 202 -29.35 -7.52 -1.84
CA ILE A 202 -28.07 -8.22 -1.74
C ILE A 202 -27.64 -8.44 -0.28
N SER A 203 -26.99 -9.58 0.00
CA SER A 203 -26.41 -9.82 1.32
C SER A 203 -25.20 -8.91 1.60
N GLY A 204 -25.07 -8.45 2.83
CA GLY A 204 -23.93 -7.65 3.29
C GLY A 204 -22.76 -8.54 3.69
N PHE A 205 -22.12 -9.15 2.69
CA PHE A 205 -20.83 -9.85 2.80
C PHE A 205 -19.87 -9.33 1.73
N LEU A 206 -18.56 -9.24 2.03
CA LEU A 206 -17.55 -8.90 1.02
C LEU A 206 -17.54 -9.86 -0.20
N SER A 207 -17.86 -11.14 -0.02
CA SER A 207 -18.05 -12.07 -1.16
C SER A 207 -19.22 -11.69 -2.08
N SER A 208 -20.24 -11.00 -1.54
CA SER A 208 -21.34 -10.44 -2.34
C SER A 208 -20.89 -9.22 -3.14
N LEU A 209 -20.01 -8.40 -2.57
CA LEU A 209 -19.34 -7.29 -3.30
C LEU A 209 -18.57 -7.82 -4.51
N ALA A 210 -17.75 -8.86 -4.33
CA ALA A 210 -17.02 -9.50 -5.43
C ALA A 210 -17.98 -10.02 -6.53
N THR A 211 -19.10 -10.63 -6.12
CA THR A 211 -20.11 -11.15 -7.05
C THR A 211 -20.82 -10.03 -7.81
N HIS A 212 -21.14 -8.92 -7.13
CA HIS A 212 -21.75 -7.73 -7.73
C HIS A 212 -20.87 -7.14 -8.83
N PHE A 213 -19.57 -6.94 -8.57
CA PHE A 213 -18.68 -6.39 -9.60
C PHE A 213 -18.52 -7.30 -10.81
N ASN A 214 -18.49 -8.62 -10.59
CA ASN A 214 -18.53 -9.57 -11.69
C ASN A 214 -19.84 -9.45 -12.51
N ALA A 215 -20.99 -9.39 -11.85
CA ALA A 215 -22.28 -9.18 -12.51
C ALA A 215 -22.33 -7.86 -13.30
N GLN A 216 -21.79 -6.79 -12.73
CA GLN A 216 -21.76 -5.47 -13.37
C GLN A 216 -21.01 -5.48 -14.71
N MET A 217 -19.94 -6.26 -14.85
CA MET A 217 -19.24 -6.42 -16.14
C MET A 217 -20.13 -7.06 -17.21
N HIS A 218 -20.94 -8.05 -16.85
CA HIS A 218 -21.91 -8.66 -17.75
C HIS A 218 -23.04 -7.71 -18.14
N MET A 219 -23.47 -6.87 -17.20
CA MET A 219 -24.48 -5.83 -17.44
C MET A 219 -23.96 -4.76 -18.42
N SER A 220 -22.73 -4.28 -18.22
CA SER A 220 -22.06 -3.37 -19.16
C SER A 220 -21.95 -3.97 -20.57
N MET A 221 -21.55 -5.24 -20.70
CA MET A 221 -21.53 -5.95 -22.00
C MET A 221 -22.92 -6.12 -22.64
N SER A 222 -23.99 -6.00 -21.84
CA SER A 222 -25.39 -6.05 -22.30
C SER A 222 -25.97 -4.65 -22.62
N GLY A 223 -25.14 -3.59 -22.55
CA GLY A 223 -25.55 -2.22 -22.79
C GLY A 223 -26.24 -1.55 -21.59
N LEU A 224 -26.03 -2.06 -20.38
CA LEU A 224 -26.54 -1.53 -19.12
C LEU A 224 -25.38 -1.16 -18.20
N ASP A 225 -24.83 0.03 -18.40
CA ASP A 225 -23.76 0.57 -17.55
C ASP A 225 -24.27 1.10 -16.21
N TYR A 226 -25.54 1.52 -16.17
CA TYR A 226 -26.14 2.06 -14.96
C TYR A 226 -26.68 0.91 -14.13
N TYR A 227 -25.74 0.14 -13.60
CA TYR A 227 -25.98 -1.00 -12.73
C TYR A 227 -25.33 -0.75 -11.36
N SER A 228 -26.09 -0.85 -10.28
CA SER A 228 -25.62 -0.58 -8.92
C SER A 228 -25.98 -1.68 -7.93
N ALA A 229 -25.44 -1.60 -6.72
CA ALA A 229 -25.89 -2.39 -5.58
C ALA A 229 -26.34 -1.48 -4.44
N ASP A 230 -26.91 -2.12 -3.41
CA ASP A 230 -27.09 -1.50 -2.11
C ASP A 230 -25.74 -1.44 -1.43
N ILE A 231 -25.11 -0.26 -1.47
CA ILE A 231 -23.76 -0.08 -0.92
C ILE A 231 -23.78 -0.37 0.58
N GLY A 232 -22.93 -1.32 0.97
CA GLY A 232 -22.87 -1.85 2.33
C GLY A 232 -23.85 -3.00 2.61
N GLY A 233 -24.51 -3.54 1.57
CA GLY A 233 -25.40 -4.69 1.63
C GLY A 233 -26.80 -4.39 2.20
N PHE A 234 -27.83 -4.93 1.56
CA PHE A 234 -29.21 -4.82 2.03
C PHE A 234 -29.43 -5.58 3.34
N TRP A 235 -29.02 -6.86 3.35
CA TRP A 235 -29.06 -7.73 4.52
C TRP A 235 -27.71 -7.74 5.23
N ARG A 236 -27.48 -6.78 6.12
CA ARG A 236 -26.21 -6.67 6.87
C ARG A 236 -26.05 -7.78 7.90
N GLN A 237 -25.17 -8.71 7.60
CA GLN A 237 -24.99 -9.95 8.37
C GLN A 237 -23.51 -10.23 8.69
N GLU A 238 -22.58 -9.46 8.14
CA GLU A 238 -21.15 -9.63 8.37
C GLU A 238 -20.70 -9.15 9.75
N VAL A 239 -19.74 -9.88 10.34
CA VAL A 239 -19.21 -9.64 11.69
C VAL A 239 -18.44 -8.32 11.77
N ASN A 240 -17.67 -7.99 10.74
CA ASN A 240 -16.94 -6.71 10.65
C ASN A 240 -17.65 -5.75 9.68
N THR A 241 -18.77 -5.19 10.11
CA THR A 241 -19.57 -4.28 9.28
C THR A 241 -18.82 -3.01 8.88
N THR A 242 -17.85 -2.54 9.68
CA THR A 242 -17.08 -1.33 9.36
C THR A 242 -16.21 -1.54 8.13
N GLU A 243 -15.40 -2.61 8.12
CA GLU A 243 -14.54 -2.95 6.98
C GLU A 243 -15.36 -3.19 5.71
N MET A 244 -16.38 -4.06 5.80
CA MET A 244 -17.25 -4.34 4.67
C MET A 244 -17.87 -3.06 4.10
N TYR A 245 -18.35 -2.16 4.96
CA TYR A 245 -18.98 -0.92 4.50
C TYR A 245 -17.96 -0.02 3.82
N THR A 246 -16.78 0.16 4.41
CA THR A 246 -15.72 1.02 3.85
C THR A 246 -15.29 0.55 2.46
N GLN A 247 -14.98 -0.74 2.29
CA GLN A 247 -14.56 -1.29 0.99
C GLN A 247 -15.70 -1.16 -0.04
N TRP A 248 -16.93 -1.54 0.33
CA TRP A 248 -18.08 -1.43 -0.56
C TRP A 248 -18.38 0.01 -0.94
N PHE A 249 -18.28 0.95 0.00
CA PHE A 249 -18.52 2.36 -0.24
C PHE A 249 -17.50 2.95 -1.22
N ALA A 250 -16.22 2.62 -1.05
CA ALA A 250 -15.17 3.07 -1.94
C ALA A 250 -15.42 2.64 -3.40
N TYR A 251 -15.64 1.34 -3.63
CA TYR A 251 -15.88 0.85 -4.98
C TYR A 251 -17.26 1.19 -5.53
N GLY A 252 -18.28 1.25 -4.67
CA GLY A 252 -19.62 1.69 -5.06
C GLY A 252 -19.62 3.15 -5.52
N MET A 253 -18.86 4.04 -4.87
CA MET A 253 -18.69 5.42 -5.35
C MET A 253 -17.94 5.48 -6.69
N LEU A 254 -17.01 4.56 -6.96
CA LEU A 254 -16.31 4.52 -8.25
C LEU A 254 -17.17 3.97 -9.39
N PHE A 255 -17.92 2.89 -9.17
CA PHE A 255 -18.54 2.13 -10.26
C PHE A 255 -20.06 2.17 -10.30
N ASP A 256 -20.74 2.28 -9.16
CA ASP A 256 -22.19 2.14 -9.12
C ASP A 256 -22.89 3.41 -9.60
N ILE A 257 -23.93 3.23 -10.42
CA ILE A 257 -24.83 4.32 -10.84
C ILE A 257 -26.28 3.89 -10.59
N PRO A 258 -26.96 4.49 -9.60
CA PRO A 258 -26.46 5.49 -8.66
C PRO A 258 -25.56 4.86 -7.57
N GLY A 259 -24.58 5.61 -7.07
CA GLY A 259 -23.88 5.25 -5.83
C GLY A 259 -24.82 5.41 -4.64
N ARG A 260 -25.40 4.31 -4.15
CA ARG A 260 -26.53 4.34 -3.23
C ARG A 260 -26.32 3.44 -2.01
N PRO A 261 -25.89 3.99 -0.86
CA PRO A 261 -25.98 3.31 0.42
C PRO A 261 -27.44 3.00 0.77
N HIS A 262 -27.74 1.73 0.98
CA HIS A 262 -29.08 1.28 1.31
C HIS A 262 -29.02 -0.03 2.12
N THR A 263 -30.06 -0.27 2.91
CA THR A 263 -30.17 -1.42 3.80
C THR A 263 -31.65 -1.68 4.07
N PHE A 264 -31.98 -2.87 4.55
CA PHE A 264 -33.32 -3.14 5.08
C PHE A 264 -33.74 -2.09 6.14
N ASN A 265 -34.75 -1.29 5.84
CA ASN A 265 -35.09 -0.09 6.61
C ASN A 265 -36.53 -0.05 7.16
N VAL A 266 -37.33 -1.10 6.98
CA VAL A 266 -38.74 -1.14 7.46
C VAL A 266 -38.81 -0.86 8.97
N GLY A 267 -37.85 -1.39 9.73
CA GLY A 267 -37.70 -1.09 11.16
C GLY A 267 -36.88 0.18 11.48
N ASN A 268 -36.13 0.70 10.50
CA ASN A 268 -35.17 1.80 10.64
C ASN A 268 -34.15 1.58 11.78
N TRP A 269 -33.58 0.36 11.85
CA TRP A 269 -32.65 -0.05 12.93
C TRP A 269 -31.18 0.00 12.53
N THR A 270 -30.88 0.23 11.24
CA THR A 270 -29.54 0.13 10.65
C THR A 270 -29.17 1.44 9.98
N GLU A 271 -27.96 1.92 10.24
CA GLU A 271 -27.48 3.23 9.77
C GLU A 271 -26.95 3.18 8.33
N THR A 272 -27.39 4.05 7.43
CA THR A 272 -26.95 4.06 6.03
C THR A 272 -26.01 5.21 5.70
N THR A 273 -25.90 6.20 6.58
CA THR A 273 -25.22 7.45 6.25
C THR A 273 -23.70 7.29 6.36
N PRO A 274 -22.90 7.61 5.32
CA PRO A 274 -21.46 7.33 5.30
C PRO A 274 -20.64 8.11 6.33
N ASP A 275 -21.21 9.12 7.00
CA ASP A 275 -20.57 9.80 8.14
C ASP A 275 -20.73 9.05 9.47
N ARG A 276 -21.55 8.00 9.50
CA ARG A 276 -21.93 7.27 10.74
C ARG A 276 -21.64 5.78 10.70
N ILE A 277 -21.31 5.22 9.54
CA ILE A 277 -20.93 3.81 9.37
C ILE A 277 -19.71 3.69 8.46
N GLY A 278 -18.89 2.68 8.71
CA GLY A 278 -17.60 2.52 8.05
C GLY A 278 -16.56 3.49 8.61
N ASP A 279 -15.48 3.66 7.86
CA ASP A 279 -14.41 4.61 8.15
C ASP A 279 -14.72 5.96 7.50
N LEU A 280 -14.88 7.00 8.33
CA LEU A 280 -15.30 8.33 7.90
C LEU A 280 -14.32 8.95 6.89
N GLU A 281 -13.02 8.82 7.14
CA GLU A 281 -11.98 9.43 6.31
C GLU A 281 -11.93 8.75 4.95
N SER A 282 -11.92 7.42 4.92
CA SER A 282 -12.02 6.62 3.71
C SER A 282 -13.27 6.97 2.90
N ASN A 283 -14.44 7.02 3.55
CA ASN A 283 -15.69 7.36 2.86
C ASN A 283 -15.64 8.77 2.27
N LEU A 284 -15.12 9.75 3.01
CA LEU A 284 -14.98 11.13 2.55
C LEU A 284 -14.05 11.25 1.34
N GLN A 285 -12.90 10.58 1.35
CA GLN A 285 -11.96 10.64 0.22
C GLN A 285 -12.55 9.98 -1.03
N ASN A 286 -13.24 8.84 -0.88
CA ASN A 286 -13.83 8.14 -2.02
C ASN A 286 -15.03 8.88 -2.62
N VAL A 287 -15.85 9.58 -1.82
CA VAL A 287 -16.90 10.45 -2.39
C VAL A 287 -16.30 11.66 -3.09
N ARG A 288 -15.22 12.25 -2.55
CA ARG A 288 -14.51 13.35 -3.22
C ARG A 288 -13.90 12.92 -4.55
N LEU A 289 -13.31 11.72 -4.60
CA LEU A 289 -12.78 11.13 -5.83
C LEU A 289 -13.88 10.92 -6.87
N ARG A 290 -15.06 10.43 -6.48
CA ARG A 290 -16.22 10.31 -7.38
C ARG A 290 -16.61 11.65 -7.99
N TYR A 291 -16.76 12.69 -7.17
CA TYR A 291 -17.13 14.01 -7.68
C TYR A 291 -16.03 14.59 -8.57
N SER A 292 -14.76 14.43 -8.21
CA SER A 292 -13.65 14.97 -8.99
C SER A 292 -13.54 14.30 -10.36
N LEU A 293 -13.81 13.00 -10.47
CA LEU A 293 -13.86 12.26 -11.75
C LEU A 293 -15.12 12.52 -12.60
N SER A 294 -16.08 13.32 -12.12
CA SER A 294 -17.36 13.49 -12.81
C SER A 294 -17.25 14.00 -14.26
N PRO A 295 -16.34 14.92 -14.66
CA PRO A 295 -16.21 15.32 -16.06
C PRO A 295 -15.76 14.18 -16.98
N TYR A 296 -14.84 13.33 -16.52
CA TYR A 296 -14.40 12.13 -17.23
C TYR A 296 -15.54 11.12 -17.37
N VAL A 297 -16.17 10.72 -16.26
CA VAL A 297 -17.27 9.73 -16.26
C VAL A 297 -18.49 10.23 -17.03
N TYR A 298 -18.84 11.51 -16.95
CA TYR A 298 -19.95 12.09 -17.70
C TYR A 298 -19.69 12.08 -19.21
N SER A 299 -18.47 12.37 -19.61
CA SER A 299 -18.06 12.28 -21.02
C SER A 299 -18.11 10.85 -21.54
N LEU A 300 -17.72 9.87 -20.73
CA LEU A 300 -17.88 8.44 -21.05
C LEU A 300 -19.36 8.06 -21.14
N ALA A 301 -20.23 8.55 -20.25
CA ALA A 301 -21.67 8.32 -20.33
C ALA A 301 -22.28 8.90 -21.61
N HIS A 302 -21.80 10.07 -22.06
CA HIS A 302 -22.21 10.65 -23.35
C HIS A 302 -21.75 9.78 -24.54
N ARG A 303 -20.55 9.19 -24.46
CA ARG A 303 -20.08 8.21 -25.45
C ARG A 303 -20.90 6.93 -25.44
N ALA A 304 -21.31 6.45 -24.27
CA ALA A 304 -22.23 5.31 -24.15
C ALA A 304 -23.56 5.60 -24.85
N TYR A 305 -24.12 6.81 -24.69
CA TYR A 305 -25.30 7.25 -25.42
C TYR A 305 -25.11 7.28 -26.96
N LEU A 306 -23.97 7.80 -27.45
CA LEU A 306 -23.72 7.96 -28.88
C LEU A 306 -23.32 6.65 -29.59
N TYR A 307 -22.53 5.82 -28.91
CA TYR A 307 -21.79 4.72 -29.54
C TYR A 307 -22.03 3.36 -28.89
N ALA A 308 -22.79 3.29 -27.79
CA ALA A 308 -22.94 2.10 -26.96
C ALA A 308 -21.60 1.54 -26.44
N GLU A 309 -20.61 2.42 -26.26
CA GLU A 309 -19.34 2.07 -25.63
C GLU A 309 -19.53 2.05 -24.10
N PRO A 310 -19.19 0.94 -23.40
CA PRO A 310 -19.41 0.84 -21.97
C PRO A 310 -18.65 1.92 -21.19
N VAL A 311 -19.30 2.50 -20.18
CA VAL A 311 -18.65 3.42 -19.23
C VAL A 311 -17.66 2.67 -18.35
N TYR A 312 -18.01 1.43 -17.96
CA TYR A 312 -17.19 0.59 -17.10
C TYR A 312 -16.94 -0.78 -17.74
N PRO A 313 -16.10 -0.85 -18.79
CA PRO A 313 -15.87 -2.10 -19.49
C PRO A 313 -15.04 -3.08 -18.65
N PRO A 314 -15.26 -4.40 -18.79
CA PRO A 314 -14.27 -5.39 -18.36
C PRO A 314 -12.99 -5.26 -19.20
N LEU A 315 -11.84 -5.66 -18.66
CA LEU A 315 -10.55 -5.60 -19.39
C LEU A 315 -10.62 -6.33 -20.74
N VAL A 316 -11.30 -7.48 -20.80
CA VAL A 316 -11.47 -8.27 -22.04
C VAL A 316 -12.11 -7.48 -23.19
N TYR A 317 -12.82 -6.37 -22.92
CA TYR A 317 -13.38 -5.52 -23.97
C TYR A 317 -12.29 -4.92 -24.87
N TYR A 318 -11.20 -4.41 -24.29
CA TYR A 318 -10.06 -3.83 -25.01
C TYR A 318 -8.90 -4.82 -25.23
N TYR A 319 -8.74 -5.79 -24.34
CA TYR A 319 -7.61 -6.74 -24.33
C TYR A 319 -8.04 -8.16 -24.75
N GLN A 320 -8.81 -8.31 -25.83
CA GLN A 320 -9.44 -9.58 -26.24
C GLN A 320 -8.48 -10.75 -26.49
N ILE A 321 -7.24 -10.45 -26.87
CA ILE A 321 -6.21 -11.47 -27.18
C ILE A 321 -5.44 -11.93 -25.94
N ASP A 322 -5.53 -11.19 -24.85
CA ASP A 322 -4.93 -11.54 -23.57
C ASP A 322 -5.78 -12.64 -22.90
N PRO A 323 -5.20 -13.82 -22.61
CA PRO A 323 -5.94 -14.91 -22.00
C PRO A 323 -6.25 -14.67 -20.51
N GLU A 324 -5.44 -13.90 -19.78
CA GLU A 324 -5.58 -13.69 -18.33
C GLU A 324 -6.86 -12.92 -17.99
N VAL A 325 -7.18 -11.91 -18.81
CA VAL A 325 -8.32 -11.03 -18.56
C VAL A 325 -9.69 -11.64 -18.92
N ARG A 326 -9.73 -12.82 -19.55
CA ARG A 326 -10.98 -13.40 -20.08
C ARG A 326 -11.92 -13.92 -19.00
N GLU A 327 -11.35 -14.45 -17.92
CA GLU A 327 -12.09 -15.01 -16.78
C GLU A 327 -11.91 -14.16 -15.51
N MET A 328 -11.29 -12.99 -15.64
CA MET A 328 -10.98 -12.09 -14.54
C MET A 328 -12.23 -11.36 -14.04
N GLY A 329 -12.38 -11.28 -12.72
CA GLY A 329 -13.43 -10.52 -12.04
C GLY A 329 -12.94 -9.56 -10.95
N SER A 330 -11.63 -9.51 -10.73
CA SER A 330 -11.00 -8.70 -9.67
C SER A 330 -10.56 -7.32 -10.12
N GLU A 331 -10.66 -6.99 -11.41
CA GLU A 331 -10.19 -5.72 -11.96
C GLU A 331 -11.15 -5.24 -13.03
N LYS A 332 -11.25 -3.92 -13.16
CA LYS A 332 -12.20 -3.28 -14.06
C LYS A 332 -11.64 -1.96 -14.59
N LEU A 333 -12.13 -1.54 -15.75
CA LEU A 333 -11.80 -0.22 -16.30
C LEU A 333 -12.92 0.80 -16.05
N ILE A 334 -12.54 2.06 -15.99
CA ILE A 334 -13.41 3.23 -16.16
C ILE A 334 -13.01 3.88 -17.49
N GLY A 335 -13.85 3.70 -18.50
CA GLY A 335 -13.48 4.00 -19.88
C GLY A 335 -12.33 3.11 -20.36
N HIS A 336 -11.44 3.65 -21.18
CA HIS A 336 -10.29 2.92 -21.72
C HIS A 336 -9.01 3.14 -20.90
N ASP A 337 -8.89 4.30 -20.23
CA ASP A 337 -7.60 4.79 -19.75
C ASP A 337 -7.33 4.50 -18.28
N LEU A 338 -8.36 4.18 -17.48
CA LEU A 338 -8.25 4.03 -16.02
C LEU A 338 -8.63 2.61 -15.58
N LEU A 339 -7.67 1.86 -15.04
CA LEU A 339 -7.80 0.51 -14.48
C LEU A 339 -7.89 0.59 -12.96
N VAL A 340 -8.72 -0.27 -12.36
CA VAL A 340 -8.94 -0.32 -10.92
C VAL A 340 -8.96 -1.76 -10.42
N GLY A 341 -8.20 -2.02 -9.36
CA GLY A 341 -8.21 -3.27 -8.62
C GLY A 341 -9.29 -3.31 -7.53
N VAL A 342 -10.12 -4.34 -7.56
CA VAL A 342 -11.24 -4.54 -6.63
C VAL A 342 -10.86 -5.51 -5.52
N VAL A 343 -11.00 -5.03 -4.28
CA VAL A 343 -10.76 -5.76 -3.04
C VAL A 343 -12.09 -6.11 -2.42
N ALA A 344 -12.21 -7.36 -2.00
CA ALA A 344 -13.45 -7.90 -1.48
C ALA A 344 -13.21 -9.12 -0.56
N ASN A 345 -12.08 -9.14 0.16
CA ASN A 345 -11.82 -10.11 1.21
C ASN A 345 -11.61 -9.40 2.56
N SER A 346 -12.01 -10.06 3.64
CA SER A 346 -11.82 -9.53 5.00
C SER A 346 -10.35 -9.68 5.42
N GLY A 347 -9.80 -8.62 6.01
CA GLY A 347 -8.41 -8.51 6.44
C GLY A 347 -7.42 -8.28 5.30
N GLU A 348 -7.89 -8.11 4.06
CA GLU A 348 -7.04 -7.76 2.93
C GLU A 348 -6.59 -6.30 3.08
N THR A 349 -5.27 -6.07 3.11
CA THR A 349 -4.66 -4.74 3.23
C THR A 349 -3.70 -4.43 2.08
N GLU A 350 -3.43 -5.44 1.25
CA GLU A 350 -2.54 -5.37 0.11
C GLU A 350 -3.00 -6.36 -0.97
N ARG A 351 -2.82 -6.01 -2.25
CA ARG A 351 -3.27 -6.83 -3.37
C ARG A 351 -2.34 -6.73 -4.57
N GLY A 352 -2.12 -7.85 -5.26
CA GLY A 352 -1.48 -7.87 -6.58
C GLY A 352 -2.44 -7.41 -7.69
N ILE A 353 -1.92 -6.71 -8.68
CA ILE A 353 -2.68 -6.17 -9.81
C ILE A 353 -2.08 -6.67 -11.11
N TYR A 354 -2.92 -7.21 -11.99
CA TYR A 354 -2.55 -7.55 -13.34
C TYR A 354 -2.60 -6.30 -14.22
N LEU A 355 -1.47 -5.96 -14.84
CA LEU A 355 -1.43 -4.87 -15.81
C LEU A 355 -1.28 -5.50 -17.21
N PRO A 356 -2.23 -5.26 -18.14
CA PRO A 356 -2.06 -5.67 -19.54
C PRO A 356 -0.80 -5.07 -20.17
N GLU A 357 -0.32 -5.66 -21.27
CA GLU A 357 0.84 -5.17 -22.03
C GLU A 357 0.73 -3.66 -22.32
N GLY A 358 1.74 -2.91 -21.91
CA GLY A 358 1.79 -1.46 -22.07
C GLY A 358 2.46 -0.76 -20.89
N VAL A 359 2.50 0.57 -20.96
CA VAL A 359 2.99 1.40 -19.86
C VAL A 359 1.80 1.94 -19.08
N TRP A 360 1.86 1.79 -17.77
CA TRP A 360 0.85 2.21 -16.81
C TRP A 360 1.46 3.18 -15.80
N VAL A 361 0.62 3.95 -15.14
CA VAL A 361 1.04 4.92 -14.13
C VAL A 361 0.13 4.77 -12.93
N ASP A 362 0.66 4.58 -11.73
CA ASP A 362 -0.15 4.60 -10.52
C ASP A 362 -0.84 5.96 -10.37
N PHE A 363 -2.16 5.96 -10.23
CA PHE A 363 -2.99 7.16 -10.23
C PHE A 363 -2.73 8.07 -9.01
N HIS A 364 -2.26 7.51 -7.91
CA HIS A 364 -2.03 8.20 -6.64
C HIS A 364 -0.59 8.68 -6.50
N THR A 365 0.38 7.81 -6.82
CA THR A 365 1.81 8.13 -6.66
C THR A 365 2.40 8.81 -7.88
N GLY A 366 1.91 8.50 -9.09
CA GLY A 366 2.52 8.92 -10.35
C GLY A 366 3.65 8.03 -10.83
N GLU A 367 3.90 6.89 -10.17
CA GLU A 367 4.92 5.91 -10.54
C GLU A 367 4.61 5.25 -11.88
N TRP A 368 5.59 5.19 -12.79
CA TRP A 368 5.47 4.58 -14.11
C TRP A 368 5.88 3.11 -14.09
N ILE A 369 5.05 2.24 -14.66
CA ILE A 369 5.20 0.79 -14.66
C ILE A 369 5.13 0.29 -16.10
N GLU A 370 6.21 -0.33 -16.58
CA GLU A 370 6.19 -1.05 -17.85
C GLU A 370 5.73 -2.50 -17.63
N SER A 371 4.69 -2.92 -18.34
CA SER A 371 4.14 -4.26 -18.25
C SER A 371 4.23 -5.02 -19.57
N SER A 372 4.64 -6.28 -19.50
CA SER A 372 4.55 -7.23 -20.62
C SER A 372 3.25 -8.06 -20.61
N GLY A 373 2.29 -7.73 -19.74
CA GLY A 373 1.09 -8.51 -19.46
C GLY A 373 1.29 -9.43 -18.26
N GLU A 374 1.50 -8.83 -17.08
CA GLU A 374 1.93 -9.55 -15.87
C GLU A 374 1.35 -8.95 -14.57
N TRP A 375 1.54 -9.67 -13.48
CA TRP A 375 1.08 -9.29 -12.14
C TRP A 375 2.15 -8.46 -11.42
N PHE A 376 1.75 -7.33 -10.84
CA PHE A 376 2.55 -6.43 -10.02
C PHE A 376 2.03 -6.40 -8.57
N GLY A 377 2.85 -5.93 -7.64
CA GLY A 377 2.49 -5.73 -6.23
C GLY A 377 3.15 -6.72 -5.25
N PRO A 378 2.61 -6.86 -4.02
CA PRO A 378 1.32 -6.33 -3.58
C PRO A 378 1.36 -4.81 -3.34
N PHE A 379 0.28 -4.12 -3.74
CA PHE A 379 0.08 -2.69 -3.49
C PHE A 379 -0.78 -2.49 -2.24
N MET A 380 -0.43 -1.49 -1.42
CA MET A 380 -1.12 -1.19 -0.16
C MET A 380 -2.43 -0.44 -0.37
N GLU A 381 -3.45 -0.79 0.39
CA GLU A 381 -4.79 -0.16 0.31
C GLU A 381 -5.01 0.96 1.33
N TYR A 382 -4.11 1.08 2.32
CA TYR A 382 -4.13 2.13 3.36
C TYR A 382 -2.83 2.96 3.41
N PRO A 383 -2.26 3.43 2.28
CA PRO A 383 -0.96 4.09 2.26
C PRO A 383 -0.93 5.40 3.08
N GLY A 384 -2.09 6.06 3.24
CA GLY A 384 -2.27 7.26 4.06
C GLY A 384 -3.10 7.07 5.33
N GLY A 385 -3.36 5.83 5.75
CA GLY A 385 -4.25 5.53 6.89
C GLY A 385 -5.75 5.49 6.58
N TYR A 386 -6.15 5.66 5.32
CA TYR A 386 -7.51 5.52 4.81
C TYR A 386 -7.55 4.63 3.57
N PHE A 387 -8.69 3.94 3.36
CA PHE A 387 -8.89 3.00 2.28
C PHE A 387 -8.90 3.71 0.92
N THR A 388 -7.96 3.34 0.08
CA THR A 388 -7.71 3.95 -1.22
C THR A 388 -7.76 2.87 -2.30
N PRO A 389 -8.73 2.90 -3.23
CA PRO A 389 -8.79 1.97 -4.35
C PRO A 389 -7.50 1.99 -5.18
N LEU A 390 -6.98 0.82 -5.52
CA LEU A 390 -5.81 0.67 -6.38
C LEU A 390 -6.18 1.06 -7.81
N MET A 391 -5.53 2.10 -8.35
CA MET A 391 -5.92 2.73 -9.61
C MET A 391 -4.70 3.01 -10.48
N PHE A 392 -4.78 2.65 -11.75
CA PHE A 392 -3.67 2.79 -12.71
C PHE A 392 -4.17 3.44 -13.99
N VAL A 393 -3.42 4.39 -14.51
CA VAL A 393 -3.72 5.08 -15.76
C VAL A 393 -2.76 4.61 -16.83
N ARG A 394 -3.27 4.24 -18.01
CA ARG A 394 -2.41 3.92 -19.14
C ARG A 394 -1.64 5.16 -19.60
N ALA A 395 -0.38 4.99 -20.00
CA ALA A 395 0.39 6.03 -20.68
C ALA A 395 -0.37 6.58 -21.90
N GLY A 396 -0.36 7.92 -22.04
CA GLY A 396 -1.21 8.65 -22.98
C GLY A 396 -2.61 8.96 -22.43
N GLY A 397 -2.97 8.50 -21.22
CA GLY A 397 -4.27 8.78 -20.61
C GLY A 397 -4.50 10.28 -20.37
N ILE A 398 -5.73 10.74 -20.59
CA ILE A 398 -6.16 12.12 -20.33
C ILE A 398 -7.43 12.05 -19.48
N ILE A 399 -7.35 12.49 -18.22
CA ILE A 399 -8.43 12.38 -17.24
C ILE A 399 -8.91 13.79 -16.84
N PRO A 400 -10.01 14.29 -17.44
CA PRO A 400 -10.64 15.53 -17.02
C PRO A 400 -11.33 15.39 -15.66
N MET A 401 -11.10 16.37 -14.80
CA MET A 401 -11.57 16.39 -13.42
C MET A 401 -12.13 17.77 -13.06
N MET A 402 -12.99 17.79 -12.04
CA MET A 402 -13.41 19.02 -11.38
C MET A 402 -12.71 19.18 -10.04
N TYR A 403 -12.59 20.43 -9.57
CA TYR A 403 -12.11 20.71 -8.23
C TYR A 403 -13.17 20.32 -7.20
N VAL A 404 -12.75 19.69 -6.10
CA VAL A 404 -13.63 19.26 -5.01
C VAL A 404 -12.99 19.59 -3.67
N ASP A 405 -13.78 20.19 -2.78
CA ASP A 405 -13.45 20.48 -1.39
C ASP A 405 -14.70 20.37 -0.51
N GLU A 406 -14.60 20.75 0.77
CA GLU A 406 -15.72 20.72 1.72
C GLU A 406 -16.89 21.65 1.38
N GLN A 407 -16.70 22.63 0.51
CA GLN A 407 -17.74 23.57 0.12
C GLN A 407 -18.51 23.11 -1.13
N THR A 408 -18.02 22.07 -1.81
CA THR A 408 -18.57 21.59 -3.08
C THR A 408 -19.94 20.94 -2.85
N MET A 409 -20.98 21.46 -3.52
CA MET A 409 -22.35 20.96 -3.41
C MET A 409 -22.73 19.99 -4.53
N ASN A 410 -22.29 20.24 -5.76
CA ASN A 410 -22.70 19.46 -6.93
C ASN A 410 -21.63 19.40 -8.02
N VAL A 411 -21.89 18.58 -9.04
CA VAL A 411 -20.98 18.34 -10.19
C VAL A 411 -20.82 19.54 -11.13
N MET A 412 -21.61 20.60 -10.95
CA MET A 412 -21.46 21.86 -11.68
C MET A 412 -20.54 22.84 -10.96
N GLY A 413 -19.93 22.42 -9.84
CA GLY A 413 -19.01 23.24 -9.05
C GLY A 413 -19.70 24.30 -8.18
N LYS A 414 -21.03 24.20 -7.96
CA LYS A 414 -21.76 25.09 -7.04
C LYS A 414 -21.27 24.85 -5.62
N ARG A 415 -21.14 25.93 -4.84
CA ARG A 415 -20.58 25.89 -3.48
C ARG A 415 -21.56 26.40 -2.42
N LEU A 416 -21.38 25.94 -1.18
CA LEU A 416 -22.21 26.30 -0.02
C LEU A 416 -22.23 27.80 0.28
N ASP A 417 -21.15 28.51 -0.06
CA ASP A 417 -21.04 29.97 0.08
C ASP A 417 -21.70 30.76 -1.07
N GLY A 418 -22.30 30.07 -2.04
CA GLY A 418 -22.93 30.63 -3.24
C GLY A 418 -21.96 30.92 -4.39
N SER A 419 -20.66 30.66 -4.22
CA SER A 419 -19.69 30.77 -5.31
C SER A 419 -19.72 29.54 -6.24
N THR A 420 -18.96 29.59 -7.33
CA THR A 420 -18.83 28.49 -8.29
C THR A 420 -17.38 28.35 -8.70
N ARG A 421 -16.88 27.10 -8.69
CA ARG A 421 -15.58 26.73 -9.23
C ARG A 421 -15.79 25.89 -10.49
N ASP A 422 -15.53 26.50 -11.64
CA ASP A 422 -15.81 25.97 -12.98
C ASP A 422 -14.54 25.67 -13.78
N GLU A 423 -13.37 25.68 -13.13
CA GLU A 423 -12.12 25.29 -13.77
C GLU A 423 -12.13 23.83 -14.22
N LEU A 424 -11.45 23.58 -15.33
CA LEU A 424 -11.21 22.24 -15.84
C LEU A 424 -9.84 21.77 -15.38
N ILE A 425 -9.78 20.80 -14.47
CA ILE A 425 -8.54 20.11 -14.14
C ILE A 425 -8.35 18.99 -15.16
N VAL A 426 -7.14 18.80 -15.67
CA VAL A 426 -6.81 17.71 -16.59
C VAL A 426 -5.54 17.05 -16.11
N ARG A 427 -5.63 15.79 -15.68
CA ARG A 427 -4.45 14.94 -15.49
C ARG A 427 -4.05 14.37 -16.85
N VAL A 428 -2.81 14.61 -17.26
CA VAL A 428 -2.26 14.15 -18.53
C VAL A 428 -1.05 13.28 -18.24
N TYR A 429 -1.09 12.03 -18.69
CA TYR A 429 0.01 11.06 -18.58
C TYR A 429 0.70 11.02 -19.93
N ALA A 430 1.71 11.86 -20.12
CA ALA A 430 2.32 12.13 -21.42
C ALA A 430 2.97 10.89 -22.03
N ASP A 431 2.73 10.67 -23.32
CA ASP A 431 3.38 9.59 -24.06
C ASP A 431 3.81 10.04 -25.45
N SER A 432 4.80 9.34 -25.99
CA SER A 432 5.27 9.55 -27.36
C SER A 432 4.19 9.27 -28.41
N MET A 433 3.25 8.37 -28.12
CA MET A 433 2.08 8.15 -28.95
C MET A 433 1.03 9.22 -28.69
N PRO A 434 0.62 9.99 -29.71
CA PRO A 434 -0.43 10.98 -29.55
C PRO A 434 -1.75 10.33 -29.15
N SER A 435 -2.44 10.93 -28.20
CA SER A 435 -3.77 10.52 -27.75
C SER A 435 -4.68 11.73 -27.55
N SER A 436 -5.98 11.45 -27.42
CA SER A 436 -7.00 12.49 -27.28
C SER A 436 -8.18 12.03 -26.46
N PHE A 437 -8.78 12.95 -25.70
CA PHE A 437 -10.04 12.77 -25.01
C PHE A 437 -11.01 13.89 -25.41
N THR A 438 -12.28 13.57 -25.63
CA THR A 438 -13.32 14.58 -25.87
C THR A 438 -14.14 14.79 -24.62
N LEU A 439 -14.00 15.96 -24.00
CA LEU A 439 -14.86 16.41 -22.92
C LEU A 439 -16.24 16.76 -23.48
N TYR A 440 -17.30 16.18 -22.91
CA TYR A 440 -18.70 16.51 -23.21
C TYR A 440 -19.33 17.26 -22.04
N GLU A 441 -20.04 18.33 -22.36
CA GLU A 441 -20.75 19.16 -21.39
C GLU A 441 -22.14 19.52 -21.94
N ASP A 442 -23.15 19.49 -21.08
CA ASP A 442 -24.47 20.03 -21.35
C ASP A 442 -25.05 20.61 -20.05
N ASP A 443 -26.35 20.89 -19.99
CA ASP A 443 -26.99 21.45 -18.79
C ASP A 443 -27.12 20.47 -17.60
N GLY A 444 -26.78 19.19 -17.80
CA GLY A 444 -26.84 18.12 -16.80
C GLY A 444 -28.25 17.68 -16.39
N VAL A 445 -29.30 18.32 -16.90
CA VAL A 445 -30.67 18.18 -16.37
C VAL A 445 -31.68 17.82 -17.44
N SER A 446 -31.65 18.51 -18.59
CA SER A 446 -32.70 18.41 -19.59
C SER A 446 -32.38 17.43 -20.71
N THR A 447 -33.38 17.06 -21.50
CA THR A 447 -33.25 16.25 -22.71
C THR A 447 -32.71 17.04 -23.91
N ALA A 448 -32.36 18.32 -23.75
CA ALA A 448 -31.87 19.17 -24.84
C ALA A 448 -30.59 18.64 -25.53
N TYR A 449 -29.78 17.84 -24.83
CA TYR A 449 -28.62 17.15 -25.41
C TYR A 449 -29.01 16.26 -26.60
N GLN A 450 -30.22 15.69 -26.61
CA GLN A 450 -30.75 14.88 -27.71
C GLN A 450 -30.99 15.70 -28.99
N HIS A 451 -31.07 17.02 -28.86
CA HIS A 451 -31.25 17.98 -29.96
C HIS A 451 -29.96 18.74 -30.30
N GLY A 452 -28.82 18.32 -29.75
CA GLY A 452 -27.50 18.88 -30.04
C GLY A 452 -27.10 20.07 -29.18
N GLU A 453 -27.83 20.37 -28.10
CA GLU A 453 -27.41 21.34 -27.08
C GLU A 453 -26.34 20.74 -26.17
N VAL A 454 -25.16 20.56 -26.75
CA VAL A 454 -23.98 19.96 -26.15
C VAL A 454 -22.78 20.82 -26.53
N ARG A 455 -21.82 20.96 -25.62
CA ARG A 455 -20.48 21.48 -25.90
C ARG A 455 -19.46 20.36 -25.82
N THR A 456 -18.58 20.32 -26.81
CA THR A 456 -17.46 19.38 -26.88
C THR A 456 -16.13 20.10 -26.92
N THR A 457 -15.16 19.62 -26.15
CA THR A 457 -13.79 20.14 -26.13
C THR A 457 -12.82 18.99 -26.32
N GLU A 458 -12.07 18.98 -27.43
CA GLU A 458 -11.02 17.98 -27.66
C GLU A 458 -9.76 18.36 -26.87
N ILE A 459 -9.25 17.43 -26.08
CA ILE A 459 -8.01 17.55 -25.32
C ILE A 459 -7.02 16.55 -25.89
N ARG A 460 -5.81 16.99 -26.22
CA ARG A 460 -4.78 16.17 -26.86
C ARG A 460 -3.48 16.27 -26.10
N GLN A 461 -2.73 15.18 -26.06
CA GLN A 461 -1.35 15.17 -25.58
C GLN A 461 -0.43 14.59 -26.66
N GLN A 462 0.79 15.08 -26.71
CA GLN A 462 1.86 14.49 -27.51
C GLN A 462 3.22 14.87 -26.92
N GLN A 463 4.05 13.87 -26.66
CA GLN A 463 5.46 14.04 -26.35
C GLN A 463 6.34 13.88 -27.61
N GLN A 464 7.24 14.83 -27.85
CA GLN A 464 8.23 14.80 -28.93
C GLN A 464 9.60 15.19 -28.39
N GLY A 465 10.49 14.20 -28.22
CA GLY A 465 11.77 14.43 -27.55
C GLY A 465 11.52 14.97 -26.13
N ASN A 466 12.06 16.15 -25.84
CA ASN A 466 11.98 16.79 -24.52
C ASN A 466 10.86 17.83 -24.42
N GLU A 467 9.97 17.87 -25.40
CA GLU A 467 8.80 18.73 -25.38
C GLU A 467 7.56 17.86 -25.19
N VAL A 468 6.76 18.18 -24.17
CA VAL A 468 5.38 17.69 -24.11
C VAL A 468 4.46 18.82 -24.54
N SER A 469 3.52 18.52 -25.43
CA SER A 469 2.47 19.45 -25.82
C SER A 469 1.12 18.94 -25.34
N VAL A 470 0.36 19.80 -24.66
CA VAL A 470 -1.03 19.55 -24.28
C VAL A 470 -1.89 20.61 -24.93
N THR A 471 -2.87 20.19 -25.73
CA THR A 471 -3.80 21.10 -26.41
C THR A 471 -5.20 20.90 -25.88
N ILE A 472 -5.79 21.92 -25.27
CA ILE A 472 -7.23 22.02 -25.03
C ILE A 472 -7.80 22.86 -26.16
N ALA A 473 -8.47 22.21 -27.11
CA ALA A 473 -9.00 22.88 -28.30
C ALA A 473 -10.11 23.88 -27.96
N GLY A 474 -10.36 24.82 -28.87
CA GLY A 474 -11.54 25.66 -28.82
C GLY A 474 -12.81 24.82 -28.79
N ALA A 475 -13.63 25.04 -27.77
CA ALA A 475 -14.86 24.30 -27.56
C ALA A 475 -15.86 24.52 -28.70
N GLN A 476 -16.56 23.46 -29.10
CA GLN A 476 -17.55 23.47 -30.17
C GLN A 476 -18.94 23.17 -29.61
N GLY A 477 -19.96 23.83 -30.14
CA GLY A 477 -21.33 23.72 -29.62
C GLY A 477 -21.57 24.59 -28.38
N THR A 478 -22.76 24.49 -27.83
CA THR A 478 -23.21 25.27 -26.67
C THR A 478 -24.47 24.65 -26.07
N TYR A 479 -24.84 25.10 -24.88
CA TYR A 479 -26.05 24.72 -24.16
C TYR A 479 -26.48 25.87 -23.25
N ALA A 480 -27.70 25.82 -22.71
CA ALA A 480 -28.18 26.84 -21.79
C ALA A 480 -27.33 26.90 -20.51
N GLY A 481 -26.78 28.07 -20.18
CA GLY A 481 -25.91 28.24 -19.00
C GLY A 481 -24.45 27.87 -19.22
N ALA A 482 -24.05 27.52 -20.45
CA ALA A 482 -22.66 27.28 -20.80
C ALA A 482 -21.76 28.49 -20.47
N SER A 483 -20.72 28.28 -19.64
CA SER A 483 -19.71 29.31 -19.36
C SER A 483 -19.00 29.72 -20.65
N GLU A 484 -18.61 31.00 -20.79
CA GLU A 484 -17.84 31.48 -21.94
C GLU A 484 -16.33 31.41 -21.68
N ARG A 485 -15.91 31.40 -20.41
CA ARG A 485 -14.51 31.48 -19.98
C ARG A 485 -14.28 30.63 -18.75
N ARG A 486 -13.20 29.84 -18.75
CA ARG A 486 -12.77 29.09 -17.56
C ARG A 486 -11.27 29.05 -17.42
N ASP A 487 -10.83 28.78 -16.19
CA ASP A 487 -9.45 28.40 -15.93
C ASP A 487 -9.24 26.94 -16.31
N ASN A 488 -8.04 26.61 -16.77
CA ASN A 488 -7.64 25.24 -17.11
C ASN A 488 -6.40 24.93 -16.29
N VAL A 489 -6.49 23.83 -15.54
CA VAL A 489 -5.41 23.36 -14.68
C VAL A 489 -4.87 22.06 -15.23
N ILE A 490 -3.61 22.02 -15.64
CA ILE A 490 -2.98 20.78 -16.12
C ILE A 490 -2.12 20.22 -15.02
N HIS A 491 -2.31 18.92 -14.72
CA HIS A 491 -1.40 18.11 -13.93
C HIS A 491 -0.68 17.19 -14.91
N LEU A 492 0.55 17.53 -15.25
CA LEU A 492 1.33 16.76 -16.21
C LEU A 492 2.19 15.72 -15.48
N TYR A 493 1.90 14.46 -15.77
CA TYR A 493 2.74 13.31 -15.45
C TYR A 493 3.53 12.95 -16.70
N THR A 494 4.84 12.79 -16.59
CA THR A 494 5.71 12.47 -17.72
C THR A 494 6.87 11.59 -17.26
N ASN A 495 7.44 10.80 -18.17
CA ASN A 495 8.67 10.05 -17.95
C ASN A 495 9.94 10.88 -18.25
N LEU A 496 9.78 12.14 -18.66
CA LEU A 496 10.91 13.07 -18.86
C LEU A 496 11.48 13.50 -17.50
N LYS A 497 12.79 13.35 -17.33
CA LYS A 497 13.48 13.70 -16.09
C LYS A 497 13.66 15.20 -15.91
N GLY A 498 13.56 15.66 -14.67
CA GLY A 498 13.86 17.04 -14.26
C GLY A 498 12.69 18.01 -14.46
N VAL A 499 12.92 19.25 -14.03
CA VAL A 499 11.91 20.33 -14.08
C VAL A 499 11.88 20.95 -15.48
N PRO A 500 10.71 21.24 -16.06
CA PRO A 500 10.62 21.98 -17.31
C PRO A 500 11.33 23.34 -17.18
N SER A 501 12.22 23.63 -18.13
CA SER A 501 12.93 24.91 -18.22
C SER A 501 11.98 26.08 -18.54
N ALA A 502 10.86 25.78 -19.20
CA ALA A 502 9.78 26.71 -19.47
C ALA A 502 8.45 25.97 -19.66
N VAL A 503 7.36 26.60 -19.24
CA VAL A 503 5.99 26.22 -19.63
C VAL A 503 5.40 27.39 -20.40
N ILE A 504 4.98 27.13 -21.64
CA ILE A 504 4.54 28.13 -22.60
C ILE A 504 3.06 27.91 -22.89
N LEU A 505 2.24 28.94 -22.71
CA LEU A 505 0.82 28.94 -23.09
C LEU A 505 0.61 29.86 -24.30
N ASN A 506 0.18 29.29 -25.42
CA ASN A 506 -0.09 30.03 -26.66
C ASN A 506 1.06 30.97 -27.10
N GLY A 507 2.30 30.52 -26.90
CA GLY A 507 3.52 31.27 -27.23
C GLY A 507 3.96 32.30 -26.17
N THR A 508 3.35 32.30 -24.99
CA THR A 508 3.74 33.16 -23.85
C THR A 508 4.22 32.32 -22.68
N ASP A 509 5.40 32.62 -22.15
CA ASP A 509 5.96 31.95 -20.96
C ASP A 509 5.09 32.21 -19.72
N LEU A 510 4.78 31.15 -18.98
CA LEU A 510 4.10 31.23 -17.70
C LEU A 510 5.10 31.42 -16.56
N ILE A 511 4.67 32.14 -15.52
CA ILE A 511 5.49 32.43 -14.34
C ILE A 511 5.66 31.16 -13.50
N PRO A 512 6.91 30.74 -13.20
CA PRO A 512 7.16 29.65 -12.26
C PRO A 512 6.96 30.12 -10.81
N TYR A 513 6.38 29.26 -9.99
CA TYR A 513 6.22 29.43 -8.54
C TYR A 513 6.97 28.32 -7.80
N GLU A 514 7.54 28.64 -6.63
CA GLU A 514 8.33 27.68 -5.83
C GLU A 514 7.46 26.58 -5.21
N MET A 515 6.21 26.91 -4.84
CA MET A 515 5.27 25.98 -4.22
C MET A 515 3.92 26.00 -4.93
N VAL A 516 3.24 24.85 -5.00
CA VAL A 516 1.88 24.74 -5.55
C VAL A 516 0.90 25.65 -4.80
N GLY A 517 1.05 25.82 -3.48
CA GLY A 517 0.20 26.72 -2.70
C GLY A 517 0.27 28.19 -3.14
N ASP A 518 1.43 28.66 -3.64
CA ASP A 518 1.55 30.02 -4.18
C ASP A 518 0.89 30.13 -5.57
N LEU A 519 0.93 29.05 -6.36
CA LEU A 519 0.25 28.95 -7.64
C LEU A 519 -1.29 28.95 -7.47
N GLU A 520 -1.80 28.33 -6.41
CA GLU A 520 -3.25 28.30 -6.13
C GLU A 520 -3.83 29.72 -5.98
N GLU A 521 -3.10 30.62 -5.33
CA GLU A 521 -3.47 32.03 -5.16
C GLU A 521 -3.21 32.90 -6.40
N ALA A 522 -2.38 32.42 -7.34
CA ALA A 522 -2.04 33.14 -8.57
C ALA A 522 -3.14 33.04 -9.65
N GLU A 523 -3.23 34.03 -10.53
CA GLU A 523 -4.17 33.99 -11.67
C GLU A 523 -3.75 32.95 -12.73
N SER A 524 -2.44 32.85 -13.00
CA SER A 524 -1.86 31.94 -13.97
C SER A 524 -0.40 31.69 -13.63
N GLY A 525 0.15 30.54 -14.02
CA GLY A 525 1.53 30.18 -13.72
C GLY A 525 1.72 28.69 -13.74
N TRP A 526 2.87 28.23 -13.25
CA TRP A 526 3.12 26.82 -13.03
C TRP A 526 4.03 26.58 -11.81
N ALA A 527 3.96 25.39 -11.25
CA ALA A 527 4.77 24.92 -10.13
C ALA A 527 4.96 23.40 -10.24
N ILE A 528 5.88 22.84 -9.46
CA ILE A 528 6.07 21.39 -9.32
C ILE A 528 5.49 20.95 -7.99
N SER A 529 4.72 19.86 -7.99
CA SER A 529 4.20 19.25 -6.76
C SER A 529 5.28 18.44 -6.04
N GLU A 530 5.00 18.01 -4.81
CA GLU A 530 5.91 17.15 -4.03
C GLU A 530 6.19 15.78 -4.70
N ASN A 531 5.38 15.38 -5.69
CA ASN A 531 5.53 14.12 -6.43
C ASN A 531 6.00 14.37 -7.88
N ASP A 532 6.76 15.44 -8.12
CA ASP A 532 7.31 15.83 -9.43
C ASP A 532 6.27 16.06 -10.55
N VAL A 533 5.00 16.30 -10.20
CA VAL A 533 3.94 16.60 -11.17
C VAL A 533 3.99 18.09 -11.53
N VAL A 534 4.05 18.41 -12.82
CA VAL A 534 3.97 19.81 -13.27
C VAL A 534 2.52 20.28 -13.20
N VAL A 535 2.23 21.23 -12.32
CA VAL A 535 0.92 21.85 -12.17
C VAL A 535 0.92 23.20 -12.86
N VAL A 536 -0.03 23.42 -13.78
CA VAL A 536 -0.12 24.66 -14.57
C VAL A 536 -1.52 25.25 -14.45
N LYS A 537 -1.64 26.56 -14.29
CA LYS A 537 -2.90 27.32 -14.38
C LYS A 537 -2.86 28.29 -15.55
N SER A 538 -3.88 28.25 -16.41
CA SER A 538 -3.98 29.15 -17.56
C SER A 538 -4.49 30.55 -17.22
N GLY A 539 -5.18 30.70 -16.09
CA GLY A 539 -6.12 31.80 -15.88
C GLY A 539 -7.38 31.63 -16.72
N LYS A 540 -8.39 32.47 -16.50
CA LYS A 540 -9.67 32.36 -17.23
C LYS A 540 -9.53 32.75 -18.70
N ILE A 541 -9.54 31.79 -19.61
CA ILE A 541 -9.44 32.01 -21.07
C ILE A 541 -10.79 31.70 -21.74
N ASP A 542 -11.08 32.38 -22.85
CA ASP A 542 -12.26 32.12 -23.68
C ASP A 542 -12.28 30.68 -24.18
N LEU A 543 -13.40 29.99 -23.97
CA LEU A 543 -13.53 28.58 -24.31
C LEU A 543 -13.45 28.30 -25.80
N SER A 544 -13.75 29.27 -26.67
CA SER A 544 -13.66 29.13 -28.13
C SER A 544 -12.23 29.18 -28.68
N GLU A 545 -11.26 29.58 -27.87
CA GLU A 545 -9.85 29.65 -28.25
C GLU A 545 -9.12 28.34 -27.97
N ASP A 546 -8.13 27.99 -28.79
CA ASP A 546 -7.20 26.89 -28.50
C ASP A 546 -6.26 27.31 -27.34
N LYS A 547 -6.01 26.41 -26.40
CA LYS A 547 -4.98 26.55 -25.36
C LYS A 547 -3.94 25.48 -25.62
N VAL A 548 -2.79 25.91 -26.13
CA VAL A 548 -1.65 25.03 -26.40
C VAL A 548 -0.61 25.30 -25.34
N PHE A 549 -0.40 24.31 -24.48
CA PHE A 549 0.65 24.28 -23.48
C PHE A 549 1.82 23.49 -24.03
N ALA A 550 3.00 24.09 -24.04
CA ALA A 550 4.25 23.41 -24.35
C ALA A 550 5.13 23.41 -23.09
N PHE A 551 5.54 22.21 -22.69
CA PHE A 551 6.39 21.96 -21.55
C PHE A 551 7.77 21.62 -22.09
N ILE A 552 8.71 22.55 -21.94
CA ILE A 552 10.06 22.43 -22.51
C ILE A 552 10.97 21.93 -21.40
N PHE A 553 11.23 20.63 -21.39
CA PHE A 553 12.28 20.07 -20.58
C PHE A 553 13.62 20.46 -21.22
N GLY A 554 14.63 20.69 -20.38
CA GLY A 554 15.96 21.07 -20.88
C GLY A 554 16.43 20.08 -21.96
N GLU A 555 17.26 20.54 -22.91
CA GLU A 555 17.93 19.61 -23.81
C GLU A 555 18.52 18.49 -22.97
N GLU A 556 18.33 17.26 -23.43
CA GLU A 556 19.22 16.15 -23.10
C GLU A 556 20.61 16.75 -23.20
N VAL A 557 21.40 16.70 -22.13
CA VAL A 557 22.80 17.10 -22.19
C VAL A 557 23.35 16.46 -23.46
N ALA A 558 23.56 17.28 -24.50
CA ALA A 558 23.68 16.82 -25.86
C ALA A 558 24.72 15.72 -25.91
N GLU A 559 24.33 14.45 -26.16
CA GLU A 559 25.18 13.25 -26.12
C GLU A 559 26.59 13.60 -25.64
N GLN A 560 26.72 13.90 -24.34
CA GLN A 560 28.04 13.86 -23.75
C GLN A 560 28.38 12.39 -23.88
N GLU A 561 29.41 12.10 -24.69
CA GLU A 561 29.92 10.76 -24.94
C GLU A 561 29.53 9.87 -23.77
N ILE A 562 28.53 8.99 -23.97
CA ILE A 562 28.11 8.02 -22.95
C ILE A 562 29.43 7.50 -22.38
N PRO A 563 29.79 7.82 -21.13
CA PRO A 563 31.04 7.34 -20.58
C PRO A 563 30.94 5.84 -20.74
N GLN A 564 31.90 5.26 -21.46
CA GLN A 564 31.89 3.81 -21.64
C GLN A 564 31.73 3.20 -20.26
N PRO A 565 30.83 2.20 -20.08
CA PRO A 565 30.66 1.56 -18.79
C PRO A 565 32.04 1.24 -18.26
N LEU A 566 32.31 1.71 -17.04
CA LEU A 566 33.60 1.52 -16.42
C LEU A 566 33.88 0.00 -16.44
N PRO A 567 35.10 -0.43 -16.81
CA PRO A 567 35.41 -1.85 -16.74
C PRO A 567 35.22 -2.31 -15.30
N ILE A 568 34.49 -3.42 -15.11
CA ILE A 568 34.22 -4.02 -13.79
C ILE A 568 35.50 -4.00 -12.95
N ALA A 569 35.47 -3.25 -11.85
CA ALA A 569 36.60 -3.13 -10.93
C ALA A 569 36.48 -4.21 -9.86
N TRP A 570 37.41 -5.18 -9.87
CA TRP A 570 37.48 -6.19 -8.82
C TRP A 570 38.27 -5.65 -7.62
N PRO A 571 37.71 -5.61 -6.40
CA PRO A 571 38.35 -5.02 -5.23
C PRO A 571 39.38 -5.95 -4.56
N THR A 572 40.00 -6.88 -5.32
CA THR A 572 41.02 -7.83 -4.83
C THR A 572 42.21 -7.11 -4.21
N GLU A 573 42.69 -6.03 -4.83
CA GLU A 573 43.79 -5.20 -4.33
C GLU A 573 43.28 -3.96 -3.55
N GLY A 574 41.99 -3.93 -3.23
CA GLY A 574 41.30 -2.81 -2.60
C GLY A 574 40.25 -2.15 -3.50
N TRP A 575 39.29 -1.45 -2.88
CA TRP A 575 38.20 -0.77 -3.57
C TRP A 575 38.68 0.43 -4.38
N GLN A 576 38.14 0.56 -5.58
CA GLN A 576 38.18 1.80 -6.35
C GLN A 576 36.90 2.59 -6.07
N SER A 577 37.02 3.90 -5.95
CA SER A 577 35.86 4.79 -5.79
C SER A 577 35.43 5.41 -7.11
N SER A 578 34.14 5.68 -7.23
CA SER A 578 33.52 6.39 -8.34
C SER A 578 32.62 7.51 -7.79
N SER A 579 32.30 8.54 -8.58
CA SER A 579 31.13 9.35 -8.26
C SER A 579 29.87 8.49 -8.41
N PRO A 580 28.79 8.77 -7.67
CA PRO A 580 27.50 8.13 -7.87
C PRO A 580 27.08 8.13 -9.33
N GLU A 581 27.19 9.27 -10.01
CA GLU A 581 26.66 9.47 -11.35
C GLU A 581 27.35 8.58 -12.39
N GLN A 582 28.66 8.37 -12.25
CA GLN A 582 29.48 7.52 -13.12
C GLN A 582 29.06 6.05 -13.13
N VAL A 583 28.44 5.57 -12.04
CA VAL A 583 27.83 4.23 -11.95
C VAL A 583 26.31 4.29 -11.89
N GLY A 584 25.74 5.38 -12.43
CA GLY A 584 24.30 5.54 -12.58
C GLY A 584 23.55 5.75 -11.27
N MET A 585 24.18 6.25 -10.20
CA MET A 585 23.53 6.58 -8.94
C MET A 585 23.38 8.10 -8.75
N ASP A 586 22.26 8.54 -8.19
CA ASP A 586 21.99 9.96 -7.90
C ASP A 586 22.65 10.38 -6.57
N SER A 587 23.59 11.32 -6.61
CA SER A 587 24.27 11.82 -5.40
C SER A 587 23.35 12.60 -4.45
N GLU A 588 22.31 13.26 -4.93
CA GLU A 588 21.39 14.05 -4.09
C GLU A 588 20.50 13.13 -3.25
N LEU A 589 19.99 12.05 -3.84
CA LEU A 589 19.23 11.03 -3.09
C LEU A 589 20.10 10.30 -2.07
N LEU A 590 21.37 10.03 -2.38
CA LEU A 590 22.33 9.48 -1.41
C LEU A 590 22.66 10.46 -0.29
N ALA A 591 22.69 11.77 -0.57
CA ALA A 591 22.83 12.79 0.45
C ALA A 591 21.58 12.86 1.34
N GLU A 592 20.38 12.78 0.75
CA GLU A 592 19.13 12.72 1.52
C GLU A 592 19.05 11.45 2.38
N ALA A 593 19.62 10.33 1.94
CA ALA A 593 19.72 9.12 2.75
C ALA A 593 20.48 9.38 4.07
N LEU A 594 21.56 10.16 4.04
CA LEU A 594 22.33 10.55 5.23
C LEU A 594 21.55 11.52 6.12
N ASP A 595 20.86 12.49 5.52
CA ASP A 595 19.97 13.39 6.25
C ASP A 595 18.82 12.64 6.93
N TYR A 596 18.24 11.63 6.27
CA TYR A 596 17.23 10.75 6.85
C TYR A 596 17.76 9.97 8.06
N VAL A 597 18.98 9.43 7.96
CA VAL A 597 19.68 8.79 9.09
C VAL A 597 19.77 9.73 10.29
N GLN A 598 20.12 11.00 10.07
CA GLN A 598 20.21 12.00 11.12
C GLN A 598 18.83 12.39 11.68
N ARG A 599 17.86 12.74 10.81
CA ARG A 599 16.51 13.17 11.20
C ARG A 599 15.75 12.11 11.98
N LYS A 600 15.88 10.83 11.59
CA LYS A 600 15.24 9.71 12.27
C LYS A 600 16.07 9.14 13.42
N ASN A 601 17.27 9.68 13.63
CA ASN A 601 18.20 9.22 14.67
C ASN A 601 18.40 7.70 14.58
N ILE A 602 18.71 7.23 13.36
CA ILE A 602 19.01 5.83 13.06
C ILE A 602 20.40 5.52 13.61
N HIS A 603 20.51 4.49 14.44
CA HIS A 603 21.76 4.16 15.11
C HIS A 603 22.57 3.24 14.19
N LEU A 604 23.25 3.81 13.21
CA LEU A 604 24.20 3.09 12.37
C LEU A 604 25.63 3.45 12.79
N HIS A 605 26.51 2.46 12.72
CA HIS A 605 27.96 2.65 12.84
C HIS A 605 28.57 2.99 11.49
N HIS A 606 28.09 2.36 10.41
CA HIS A 606 28.60 2.53 9.07
C HIS A 606 27.54 2.26 8.01
N MET A 607 27.57 3.02 6.91
CA MET A 607 26.78 2.80 5.71
C MET A 607 27.70 2.81 4.48
N LEU A 608 27.78 1.67 3.81
CA LEU A 608 28.61 1.48 2.62
C LEU A 608 27.76 1.04 1.44
N ILE A 609 27.99 1.66 0.28
CA ILE A 609 27.31 1.34 -0.98
C ILE A 609 28.36 1.09 -2.05
N ALA A 610 28.24 -0.05 -2.72
CA ALA A 610 29.03 -0.39 -3.89
C ALA A 610 28.11 -0.77 -5.05
N ARG A 611 28.44 -0.31 -6.26
CA ARG A 611 27.70 -0.59 -7.49
C ARG A 611 28.66 -0.71 -8.68
N ASP A 612 28.39 -1.61 -9.61
CA ASP A 612 29.24 -1.88 -10.79
C ASP A 612 30.70 -2.23 -10.43
N GLY A 613 30.94 -2.78 -9.23
CA GLY A 613 32.26 -3.05 -8.68
C GLY A 613 33.00 -1.84 -8.08
N TYR A 614 32.37 -0.65 -8.08
CA TYR A 614 32.93 0.57 -7.50
C TYR A 614 32.33 0.90 -6.14
N LEU A 615 33.14 1.47 -5.26
CA LEU A 615 32.70 2.05 -3.99
C LEU A 615 32.12 3.45 -4.26
N VAL A 616 30.82 3.60 -4.06
CA VAL A 616 30.07 4.85 -4.31
C VAL A 616 30.00 5.70 -3.06
N MET A 617 29.73 5.05 -1.92
CA MET A 617 29.62 5.72 -0.64
C MET A 617 30.23 4.87 0.46
N ASP A 618 30.95 5.52 1.37
CA ASP A 618 31.63 4.91 2.50
C ASP A 618 31.53 5.84 3.71
N ALA A 619 30.39 5.79 4.41
CA ALA A 619 30.00 6.75 5.43
C ALA A 619 30.17 6.19 6.86
N PRO A 620 31.22 6.61 7.61
CA PRO A 620 31.38 6.26 9.01
C PRO A 620 30.55 7.19 9.90
N ILE A 621 29.36 6.72 10.27
CA ILE A 621 28.39 7.47 11.08
C ILE A 621 28.85 7.58 12.54
N TYR A 622 29.72 6.66 12.99
CA TYR A 622 30.29 6.71 14.33
C TYR A 622 31.82 6.68 14.30
N ARG A 623 32.49 7.77 14.71
CA ARG A 623 33.94 7.96 14.54
C ARG A 623 34.84 6.84 15.10
N VAL A 624 34.41 6.15 16.15
CA VAL A 624 35.20 5.06 16.78
C VAL A 624 35.26 3.80 15.88
N THR A 625 34.35 3.69 14.91
CA THR A 625 34.23 2.54 13.99
C THR A 625 35.03 2.70 12.69
N GLN A 626 35.57 3.89 12.42
CA GLN A 626 36.14 4.23 11.11
C GLN A 626 37.25 3.25 10.69
N GLY A 627 36.97 2.46 9.64
CA GLY A 627 37.91 1.51 9.04
C GLY A 627 38.28 0.30 9.91
N ARG A 628 37.51 0.00 10.97
CA ARG A 628 37.78 -1.14 11.86
C ARG A 628 36.96 -2.37 11.47
N SER A 629 37.50 -3.56 11.75
CA SER A 629 36.74 -4.81 11.65
C SER A 629 35.76 -4.91 12.82
N SER A 630 34.51 -5.26 12.55
CA SER A 630 33.49 -5.55 13.56
C SER A 630 32.89 -6.93 13.32
N ASP A 631 32.31 -7.53 14.37
CA ASP A 631 31.54 -8.76 14.25
C ASP A 631 30.39 -8.57 13.27
N GLN A 632 30.32 -9.47 12.29
CA GLN A 632 29.32 -9.48 11.21
C GLN A 632 28.02 -10.16 11.63
N LEU A 633 27.96 -10.69 12.86
CA LEU A 633 26.80 -11.36 13.44
C LEU A 633 26.22 -12.37 12.45
N SER A 634 24.91 -12.31 12.16
CA SER A 634 24.22 -13.27 11.29
C SER A 634 24.79 -13.40 9.88
N ALA A 635 25.54 -12.43 9.35
CA ALA A 635 26.22 -12.59 8.06
C ALA A 635 27.32 -13.67 8.08
N THR A 636 27.78 -14.06 9.27
CA THR A 636 28.61 -15.26 9.47
C THR A 636 27.92 -16.52 8.92
N ARG A 637 26.59 -16.62 9.03
CA ARG A 637 25.80 -17.78 8.56
C ARG A 637 25.87 -17.92 7.05
N SER A 638 25.74 -16.82 6.32
CA SER A 638 25.87 -16.80 4.86
C SER A 638 27.28 -17.19 4.40
N VAL A 639 28.32 -16.80 5.16
CA VAL A 639 29.70 -17.27 4.90
C VAL A 639 29.82 -18.78 5.15
N ILE A 640 29.23 -19.32 6.22
CA ILE A 640 29.20 -20.77 6.46
C ILE A 640 28.50 -21.51 5.32
N ALA A 641 27.32 -21.05 4.88
CA ALA A 641 26.63 -21.63 3.72
C ALA A 641 27.50 -21.59 2.45
N THR A 642 28.21 -20.49 2.22
CA THR A 642 29.15 -20.35 1.11
C THR A 642 30.23 -21.45 1.18
N LEU A 643 30.83 -21.67 2.35
CA LEU A 643 31.87 -22.68 2.55
C LEU A 643 31.34 -24.11 2.37
N VAL A 644 30.09 -24.38 2.74
CA VAL A 644 29.42 -25.68 2.48
C VAL A 644 29.35 -25.94 0.98
N GLY A 645 28.94 -24.96 0.17
CA GLY A 645 28.92 -25.08 -1.29
C GLY A 645 30.29 -25.37 -1.88
N ILE A 646 31.33 -24.68 -1.41
CA ILE A 646 32.72 -24.92 -1.81
C ILE A 646 33.17 -26.32 -1.40
N ALA A 647 32.81 -26.79 -0.20
CA ALA A 647 33.16 -28.13 0.28
C ALA A 647 32.46 -29.25 -0.49
N ILE A 648 31.21 -29.04 -0.95
CA ILE A 648 30.52 -29.96 -1.86
C ILE A 648 31.23 -30.01 -3.22
N ASP A 649 31.57 -28.86 -3.80
CA ASP A 649 32.28 -28.79 -5.09
C ASP A 649 33.65 -29.49 -5.05
N GLN A 650 34.37 -29.34 -3.94
CA GLN A 650 35.66 -29.98 -3.74
C GLN A 650 35.56 -31.47 -3.34
N GLY A 651 34.34 -31.98 -3.13
CA GLY A 651 34.07 -33.37 -2.77
C GLY A 651 34.41 -33.74 -1.33
N TYR A 652 34.48 -32.76 -0.42
CA TYR A 652 34.56 -33.02 1.02
C TYR A 652 33.18 -33.38 1.61
N LEU A 653 32.10 -32.89 1.00
CA LEU A 653 30.72 -33.22 1.31
C LEU A 653 30.07 -33.87 0.09
N GLU A 654 29.23 -34.89 0.27
CA GLU A 654 28.59 -35.62 -0.83
C GLU A 654 27.45 -34.83 -1.47
N GLY A 655 26.81 -33.93 -0.71
CA GLY A 655 25.69 -33.09 -1.15
C GLY A 655 24.86 -32.61 0.05
N VAL A 656 23.79 -31.86 -0.21
CA VAL A 656 22.92 -31.31 0.85
C VAL A 656 22.07 -32.38 1.56
N ASP A 657 21.78 -33.49 0.88
CA ASP A 657 21.02 -34.63 1.43
C ASP A 657 21.86 -35.50 2.40
N GLN A 658 23.15 -35.21 2.59
CA GLN A 658 24.02 -36.02 3.42
C GLN A 658 23.60 -35.92 4.90
N PRO A 659 23.37 -37.05 5.61
CA PRO A 659 23.03 -37.03 7.02
C PRO A 659 24.13 -36.41 7.88
N ILE A 660 23.77 -35.50 8.80
CA ILE A 660 24.79 -34.78 9.58
C ILE A 660 25.52 -35.68 10.57
N LEU A 661 24.92 -36.81 10.97
CA LEU A 661 25.52 -37.75 11.92
C LEU A 661 26.67 -38.56 11.33
N ASP A 662 26.81 -38.61 10.01
CA ASP A 662 27.95 -39.27 9.34
C ASP A 662 29.30 -38.65 9.76
N PHE A 663 29.30 -37.38 10.15
CA PHE A 663 30.48 -36.62 10.57
C PHE A 663 30.82 -36.79 12.05
N PHE A 664 29.92 -37.33 12.86
CA PHE A 664 30.05 -37.42 14.32
C PHE A 664 30.00 -38.86 14.83
N SER A 665 30.43 -39.81 14.00
CA SER A 665 30.39 -41.25 14.30
C SER A 665 31.21 -41.70 15.52
N ASP A 666 32.12 -40.84 16.01
CA ASP A 666 32.93 -41.04 17.20
C ASP A 666 32.30 -40.49 18.50
N ARG A 667 31.14 -39.82 18.39
CA ARG A 667 30.39 -39.25 19.53
C ARG A 667 29.27 -40.19 19.98
N GLU A 668 29.02 -40.21 21.28
CA GLU A 668 27.82 -40.84 21.87
C GLU A 668 26.74 -39.75 21.94
N ILE A 669 25.58 -39.98 21.31
CA ILE A 669 24.54 -38.96 21.14
C ILE A 669 23.30 -39.31 21.98
N ASP A 670 22.91 -38.41 22.87
CA ASP A 670 21.68 -38.53 23.65
C ASP A 670 20.43 -38.20 22.82
N ASN A 671 19.29 -38.75 23.24
CA ASN A 671 18.00 -38.57 22.56
C ASN A 671 18.04 -38.95 21.05
N LEU A 672 18.81 -39.98 20.70
CA LEU A 672 18.86 -40.49 19.33
C LEU A 672 17.54 -41.18 18.96
N ASP A 673 16.91 -40.70 17.89
CA ASP A 673 15.72 -41.27 17.26
C ASP A 673 15.83 -41.24 15.73
N ALA A 674 14.83 -41.79 15.06
CA ALA A 674 14.83 -41.91 13.59
C ALA A 674 14.81 -40.53 12.89
N ASP A 675 14.24 -39.51 13.51
CA ASP A 675 14.19 -38.16 12.95
C ASP A 675 15.58 -37.51 13.05
N LYS A 676 16.28 -37.68 14.18
CA LYS A 676 17.67 -37.21 14.34
C LYS A 676 18.64 -37.93 13.40
N GLU A 677 18.45 -39.24 13.19
CA GLU A 677 19.24 -40.01 12.21
C GLU A 677 19.01 -39.55 10.76
N ALA A 678 17.82 -39.02 10.45
CA ALA A 678 17.45 -38.57 9.11
C ALA A 678 17.82 -37.10 8.81
N MET A 679 18.22 -36.32 9.81
CA MET A 679 18.54 -34.90 9.65
C MET A 679 19.76 -34.69 8.73
N THR A 680 19.58 -33.85 7.72
CA THR A 680 20.54 -33.61 6.63
C THR A 680 21.22 -32.25 6.73
N ILE A 681 22.24 -32.01 5.89
CA ILE A 681 22.88 -30.70 5.75
C ILE A 681 21.86 -29.65 5.25
N GLU A 682 20.94 -30.01 4.35
CA GLU A 682 19.87 -29.11 3.86
C GLU A 682 18.96 -28.63 4.99
N ASP A 683 18.61 -29.50 5.93
CA ASP A 683 17.79 -29.14 7.09
C ASP A 683 18.47 -28.08 7.95
N LEU A 684 19.81 -28.12 8.07
CA LEU A 684 20.55 -27.09 8.77
C LEU A 684 20.66 -25.78 7.96
N LEU A 685 20.90 -25.87 6.64
CA LEU A 685 21.01 -24.70 5.75
C LEU A 685 19.71 -23.91 5.64
N THR A 686 18.57 -24.60 5.75
CA THR A 686 17.23 -24.00 5.68
C THR A 686 16.63 -23.70 7.05
N MET A 687 17.39 -23.87 8.15
CA MET A 687 16.92 -23.69 9.54
C MET A 687 15.69 -24.55 9.90
N ARG A 688 15.60 -25.76 9.34
CA ARG A 688 14.52 -26.73 9.57
C ARG A 688 15.00 -28.01 10.25
N SER A 689 16.00 -27.89 11.14
CA SER A 689 16.62 -29.04 11.83
C SER A 689 15.64 -29.92 12.62
N GLY A 690 14.54 -29.35 13.13
CA GLY A 690 13.61 -30.05 14.01
C GLY A 690 14.11 -30.24 15.44
N LEU A 691 15.33 -29.83 15.78
CA LEU A 691 15.87 -29.86 17.14
C LEU A 691 15.02 -28.99 18.07
N ALA A 692 14.90 -29.39 19.34
CA ALA A 692 14.24 -28.61 20.38
C ALA A 692 15.10 -27.41 20.84
N CYS A 693 15.46 -26.55 19.88
CA CYS A 693 16.18 -25.32 20.10
C CYS A 693 15.21 -24.19 20.46
N SER A 694 15.57 -23.43 21.48
CA SER A 694 14.89 -22.20 21.92
C SER A 694 15.95 -21.14 22.15
N GLU A 695 15.85 -20.01 21.47
CA GLU A 695 16.73 -18.86 21.69
C GLU A 695 16.05 -17.84 22.61
N PRO A 696 16.79 -17.23 23.56
CA PRO A 696 18.25 -17.28 23.74
C PRO A 696 18.74 -18.41 24.67
N GLU A 697 17.86 -19.28 25.17
CA GLU A 697 18.22 -20.28 26.19
C GLU A 697 19.28 -21.27 25.71
N THR A 698 19.17 -21.72 24.46
CA THR A 698 20.08 -22.71 23.86
C THR A 698 21.46 -22.11 23.68
N SER A 699 21.55 -20.88 23.13
CA SER A 699 22.83 -20.15 23.07
C SER A 699 23.48 -19.96 24.44
N THR A 700 22.68 -19.74 25.49
CA THR A 700 23.18 -19.61 26.87
C THR A 700 23.73 -20.93 27.38
N GLN A 701 22.98 -22.03 27.20
CA GLN A 701 23.42 -23.38 27.57
C GLN A 701 24.68 -23.81 26.81
N MET A 702 24.79 -23.46 25.52
CA MET A 702 26.00 -23.66 24.73
C MET A 702 27.17 -22.97 25.42
N LYS A 703 27.07 -21.66 25.70
CA LYS A 703 28.14 -20.88 26.35
C LYS A 703 28.53 -21.40 27.73
N GLU A 704 27.62 -22.05 28.46
CA GLU A 704 27.89 -22.69 29.76
C GLU A 704 28.46 -24.11 29.64
N SER A 705 28.36 -24.74 28.46
CA SER A 705 28.85 -26.10 28.18
C SER A 705 30.35 -26.11 27.85
N ALA A 706 31.01 -27.22 28.20
CA ALA A 706 32.38 -27.51 27.78
C ALA A 706 32.46 -27.99 26.31
N ASP A 707 31.35 -28.48 25.74
CA ASP A 707 31.26 -28.91 24.35
C ASP A 707 29.92 -28.49 23.75
N TRP A 708 29.98 -27.53 22.83
CA TRP A 708 28.81 -26.90 22.23
C TRP A 708 28.22 -27.79 21.14
N VAL A 709 29.06 -28.49 20.39
CA VAL A 709 28.64 -29.46 19.36
C VAL A 709 27.92 -30.62 20.02
N GLN A 710 28.49 -31.17 21.10
CA GLN A 710 27.85 -32.25 21.86
C GLN A 710 26.49 -31.83 22.41
N LEU A 711 26.40 -30.64 23.02
CA LEU A 711 25.13 -30.12 23.54
C LEU A 711 24.04 -30.07 22.45
N MET A 712 24.38 -29.54 21.27
CA MET A 712 23.45 -29.44 20.15
C MET A 712 23.05 -30.81 19.61
N LEU A 713 24.00 -31.75 19.50
CA LEU A 713 23.71 -33.13 19.10
C LEU A 713 22.82 -33.85 20.11
N ASP A 714 22.94 -33.55 21.40
CA ASP A 714 22.17 -34.19 22.49
C ASP A 714 20.75 -33.63 22.66
N LEU A 715 20.42 -32.48 22.06
CA LEU A 715 19.07 -31.90 22.14
C LEU A 715 18.00 -32.88 21.62
N PRO A 716 16.84 -33.03 22.28
CA PRO A 716 15.76 -33.85 21.74
C PRO A 716 15.19 -33.26 20.45
N MET A 717 14.57 -34.08 19.62
CA MET A 717 13.78 -33.60 18.48
C MET A 717 12.43 -33.03 18.98
N ARG A 718 12.05 -31.86 18.46
CA ARG A 718 10.73 -31.25 18.66
C ARG A 718 9.80 -31.58 17.50
N ASN A 719 10.33 -31.53 16.28
CA ASN A 719 9.64 -31.76 15.02
C ASN A 719 10.48 -32.64 14.10
N THR A 720 9.88 -33.21 13.07
CA THR A 720 10.61 -33.90 12.00
C THR A 720 11.47 -32.89 11.21
N PRO A 721 12.73 -33.22 10.84
CA PRO A 721 13.55 -32.36 10.00
C PRO A 721 12.85 -31.96 8.69
N GLY A 722 13.07 -30.73 8.24
CA GLY A 722 12.46 -30.16 7.05
C GLY A 722 11.02 -29.65 7.24
N ALA A 723 10.37 -29.93 8.38
CA ALA A 723 8.95 -29.63 8.57
C ALA A 723 8.65 -28.17 8.93
N GLU A 724 9.43 -27.57 9.84
CA GLU A 724 9.18 -26.22 10.36
C GLU A 724 10.47 -25.42 10.43
N PHE A 725 10.41 -24.14 10.03
CA PHE A 725 11.50 -23.19 10.22
C PHE A 725 11.61 -22.80 11.70
N ALA A 726 12.82 -22.83 12.24
CA ALA A 726 13.14 -22.36 13.59
C ALA A 726 14.54 -21.74 13.60
N ASP A 727 14.62 -20.42 13.81
CA ASP A 727 15.92 -19.73 13.94
C ASP A 727 16.63 -20.21 15.21
N CYS A 728 17.84 -20.76 15.02
CA CYS A 728 18.65 -21.36 16.07
C CYS A 728 20.13 -21.14 15.75
N ASN A 729 20.85 -20.46 16.64
CA ASN A 729 22.29 -20.20 16.47
C ASN A 729 23.10 -21.50 16.45
N GLY A 730 22.70 -22.46 17.27
CA GLY A 730 23.35 -23.75 17.36
C GLY A 730 23.28 -24.57 16.07
N VAL A 731 22.26 -24.37 15.22
CA VAL A 731 22.11 -25.06 13.93
C VAL A 731 23.21 -24.64 12.96
N SER A 732 23.50 -23.35 12.84
CA SER A 732 24.63 -22.86 12.03
C SER A 732 25.99 -23.25 12.64
N HIS A 733 26.09 -23.35 13.97
CA HIS A 733 27.30 -23.87 14.63
C HIS A 733 27.57 -25.34 14.28
N LEU A 734 26.53 -26.17 14.21
CA LEU A 734 26.66 -27.56 13.74
C LEU A 734 27.19 -27.64 12.31
N LEU A 735 26.75 -26.76 11.40
CA LEU A 735 27.31 -26.68 10.04
C LEU A 735 28.81 -26.36 10.03
N SER A 736 29.25 -25.45 10.91
CA SER A 736 30.68 -25.15 11.08
C SER A 736 31.47 -26.38 11.57
N ALA A 737 30.91 -27.15 12.50
CA ALA A 737 31.50 -28.40 12.97
C ALA A 737 31.54 -29.48 11.86
N VAL A 738 30.48 -29.61 11.06
CA VAL A 738 30.44 -30.52 9.90
C VAL A 738 31.53 -30.15 8.89
N LEU A 739 31.69 -28.86 8.57
CA LEU A 739 32.79 -28.38 7.71
C LEU A 739 34.16 -28.76 8.28
N GLN A 740 34.32 -28.66 9.60
CA GLN A 740 35.58 -29.00 10.25
C GLN A 740 35.91 -30.48 10.18
N GLU A 741 34.94 -31.35 10.45
CA GLU A 741 35.13 -32.80 10.35
C GLU A 741 35.36 -33.25 8.90
N ALA A 742 34.61 -32.68 7.95
CA ALA A 742 34.72 -33.02 6.53
C ALA A 742 36.07 -32.60 5.92
N THR A 743 36.56 -31.40 6.26
CA THR A 743 37.79 -30.83 5.66
C THR A 743 39.05 -31.07 6.48
N GLY A 744 38.92 -31.44 7.76
CA GLY A 744 40.01 -31.51 8.73
C GLY A 744 40.61 -30.15 9.12
N LYS A 745 39.92 -29.04 8.81
CA LYS A 745 40.34 -27.66 9.09
C LYS A 745 39.20 -26.92 9.77
N THR A 746 39.49 -26.00 10.69
CA THR A 746 38.45 -25.11 11.21
C THR A 746 37.81 -24.32 10.07
N ALA A 747 36.53 -23.93 10.20
CA ALA A 747 35.86 -23.16 9.14
C ALA A 747 36.63 -21.87 8.80
N PHE A 748 37.23 -21.23 9.79
CA PHE A 748 38.11 -20.08 9.56
C PHE A 748 39.35 -20.42 8.72
N ALA A 749 40.08 -21.49 9.06
CA ALA A 749 41.26 -21.90 8.31
C ALA A 749 40.92 -22.34 6.87
N TYR A 750 39.76 -22.96 6.69
CA TYR A 750 39.25 -23.33 5.38
C TYR A 750 38.88 -22.09 4.56
N ALA A 751 38.09 -21.17 5.13
CA ALA A 751 37.71 -19.90 4.49
C ALA A 751 38.92 -19.04 4.12
N GLN A 752 39.94 -18.99 4.98
CA GLN A 752 41.17 -18.24 4.70
C GLN A 752 41.85 -18.72 3.41
N GLU A 753 41.82 -20.02 3.13
CA GLU A 753 42.45 -20.63 1.97
C GLU A 753 41.59 -20.53 0.70
N THR A 754 40.30 -20.83 0.81
CA THR A 754 39.42 -21.03 -0.35
C THR A 754 38.62 -19.80 -0.74
N LEU A 755 38.36 -18.88 0.19
CA LEU A 755 37.45 -17.75 0.00
C LEU A 755 38.16 -16.40 0.22
N PHE A 756 38.65 -16.15 1.43
CA PHE A 756 39.15 -14.83 1.83
C PHE A 756 40.43 -14.41 1.12
N LYS A 757 41.45 -15.27 1.07
CA LYS A 757 42.71 -14.94 0.41
C LYS A 757 42.56 -14.70 -1.10
N PRO A 758 41.80 -15.52 -1.87
CA PRO A 758 41.48 -15.21 -3.26
C PRO A 758 40.82 -13.84 -3.48
N MET A 759 39.97 -13.39 -2.55
CA MET A 759 39.29 -12.09 -2.62
C MET A 759 40.10 -10.92 -2.03
N GLY A 760 41.34 -11.18 -1.61
CA GLY A 760 42.20 -10.16 -0.98
C GLY A 760 41.69 -9.66 0.37
N ILE A 761 40.94 -10.48 1.11
CA ILE A 761 40.51 -10.17 2.48
C ILE A 761 41.60 -10.64 3.45
N THR A 762 42.20 -9.70 4.19
CA THR A 762 43.42 -9.96 4.99
C THR A 762 43.29 -9.68 6.48
N GLU A 763 42.40 -8.78 6.91
CA GLU A 763 42.26 -8.37 8.32
C GLU A 763 41.03 -9.01 8.97
N ILE A 764 41.11 -10.33 9.17
CA ILE A 764 40.01 -11.14 9.70
C ILE A 764 40.38 -11.74 11.05
N ASN A 765 39.42 -11.73 11.96
CA ASN A 765 39.42 -12.58 13.15
C ASN A 765 38.13 -13.38 13.18
N TRP A 766 38.19 -14.66 13.57
CA TRP A 766 37.00 -15.49 13.72
C TRP A 766 37.11 -16.30 15.01
N ILE A 767 36.31 -15.92 16.00
CA ILE A 767 36.32 -16.59 17.30
C ILE A 767 35.82 -18.03 17.20
N SER A 768 36.31 -18.87 18.12
CA SER A 768 35.99 -20.30 18.18
C SER A 768 35.46 -20.67 19.56
N ASP A 769 34.72 -21.78 19.61
CA ASP A 769 34.26 -22.37 20.86
C ASP A 769 35.43 -23.00 21.66
N PRO A 770 35.21 -23.46 22.90
CA PRO A 770 36.26 -24.06 23.72
C PRO A 770 36.98 -25.27 23.10
N ASN A 771 36.37 -25.94 22.11
CA ASN A 771 36.94 -27.08 21.39
C ASN A 771 37.57 -26.69 20.03
N GLY A 772 37.61 -25.40 19.70
CA GLY A 772 38.26 -24.87 18.51
C GLY A 772 37.38 -24.86 17.25
N VAL A 773 36.07 -25.09 17.37
CA VAL A 773 35.13 -24.94 16.24
C VAL A 773 34.81 -23.46 16.06
N SER A 774 35.04 -22.91 14.87
CA SER A 774 34.70 -21.52 14.54
C SER A 774 33.19 -21.30 14.73
N LEU A 775 32.78 -20.18 15.35
CA LEU A 775 31.37 -19.93 15.60
C LEU A 775 30.58 -19.79 14.29
N GLY A 776 29.46 -20.50 14.16
CA GLY A 776 28.71 -20.57 12.90
C GLY A 776 27.65 -19.48 12.70
N TRP A 777 27.32 -18.69 13.72
CA TRP A 777 26.25 -17.68 13.66
C TRP A 777 26.71 -16.24 13.91
N GLN A 778 27.92 -16.07 14.45
CA GLN A 778 28.54 -14.79 14.80
C GLN A 778 30.06 -14.97 14.90
N GLY A 779 30.77 -13.90 15.21
CA GLY A 779 32.17 -13.96 15.64
C GLY A 779 33.17 -13.85 14.50
N LEU A 780 32.70 -13.81 13.25
CA LEU A 780 33.49 -13.40 12.10
C LEU A 780 33.60 -11.87 12.10
N GLN A 781 34.80 -11.36 12.33
CA GLN A 781 35.10 -9.93 12.33
C GLN A 781 35.70 -9.52 11.00
N MET A 782 35.03 -8.59 10.30
CA MET A 782 35.46 -8.05 9.00
C MET A 782 35.20 -6.54 8.94
N SER A 783 35.95 -5.84 8.08
CA SER A 783 35.63 -4.45 7.76
C SER A 783 34.38 -4.39 6.89
N PRO A 784 33.56 -3.31 6.94
CA PRO A 784 32.39 -3.18 6.07
C PRO A 784 32.74 -3.31 4.58
N ARG A 785 33.93 -2.85 4.19
CA ARG A 785 34.48 -2.99 2.84
C ARG A 785 34.74 -4.44 2.46
N ASP A 786 35.21 -5.28 3.38
CA ASP A 786 35.43 -6.70 3.11
C ASP A 786 34.11 -7.49 3.15
N THR A 787 33.15 -7.10 3.99
CA THR A 787 31.78 -7.64 3.95
C THR A 787 31.14 -7.42 2.59
N ALA A 788 31.27 -6.22 2.01
CA ALA A 788 30.75 -5.92 0.67
C ALA A 788 31.35 -6.82 -0.43
N LYS A 789 32.58 -7.32 -0.26
CA LYS A 789 33.18 -8.29 -1.21
C LYS A 789 32.42 -9.61 -1.25
N ILE A 790 31.86 -10.06 -0.12
CA ILE A 790 30.99 -11.24 -0.08
C ILE A 790 29.73 -10.99 -0.91
N GLY A 791 29.14 -9.79 -0.81
CA GLY A 791 28.01 -9.38 -1.65
C GLY A 791 28.35 -9.38 -3.14
N VAL A 792 29.50 -8.81 -3.53
CA VAL A 792 29.96 -8.79 -4.93
C VAL A 792 30.21 -10.20 -5.48
N LEU A 793 30.71 -11.12 -4.66
CA LEU A 793 30.86 -12.52 -5.04
C LEU A 793 29.50 -13.15 -5.40
N TYR A 794 28.46 -12.88 -4.62
CA TYR A 794 27.11 -13.37 -4.88
C TYR A 794 26.44 -12.67 -6.07
N LEU A 795 26.63 -11.34 -6.25
CA LEU A 795 26.21 -10.63 -7.47
C LEU A 795 26.75 -11.30 -8.74
N ASN A 796 27.99 -11.77 -8.68
CA ASN A 796 28.69 -12.37 -9.81
C ASN A 796 28.58 -13.91 -9.83
N MET A 797 27.52 -14.47 -9.23
CA MET A 797 27.24 -15.92 -9.25
C MET A 797 28.44 -16.78 -8.82
N GLY A 798 29.20 -16.32 -7.83
CA GLY A 798 30.35 -17.03 -7.27
C GLY A 798 31.66 -16.88 -8.05
N ASN A 799 31.66 -16.09 -9.13
CA ASN A 799 32.87 -15.77 -9.90
C ASN A 799 33.54 -14.51 -9.33
N TRP A 800 34.83 -14.61 -9.05
CA TRP A 800 35.66 -13.53 -8.56
C TRP A 800 36.86 -13.32 -9.49
N ASP A 801 36.93 -12.17 -10.17
CA ASP A 801 38.06 -11.79 -11.04
C ASP A 801 38.46 -12.91 -12.03
N GLY A 802 37.44 -13.50 -12.67
CA GLY A 802 37.59 -14.60 -13.63
C GLY A 802 37.89 -15.97 -13.04
N THR A 803 37.88 -16.10 -11.70
CA THR A 803 38.01 -17.38 -10.99
C THR A 803 36.69 -17.74 -10.34
N GLN A 804 36.11 -18.88 -10.70
CA GLN A 804 34.93 -19.43 -10.00
C GLN A 804 35.35 -19.91 -8.61
N LEU A 805 34.93 -19.22 -7.56
CA LEU A 805 35.22 -19.60 -6.17
C LEU A 805 34.09 -20.42 -5.56
N VAL A 806 32.85 -20.10 -5.90
CA VAL A 806 31.63 -20.79 -5.43
C VAL A 806 30.86 -21.26 -6.65
N PRO A 807 30.35 -22.50 -6.73
CA PRO A 807 29.60 -22.94 -7.91
C PRO A 807 28.37 -22.05 -8.19
N PRO A 808 28.06 -21.72 -9.45
CA PRO A 808 26.91 -20.88 -9.79
C PRO A 808 25.59 -21.51 -9.34
N ASP A 809 25.42 -22.83 -9.52
CA ASP A 809 24.24 -23.58 -9.08
C ASP A 809 24.07 -23.54 -7.55
N TRP A 810 25.18 -23.43 -6.80
CA TRP A 810 25.12 -23.25 -5.34
C TRP A 810 24.64 -21.86 -4.96
N VAL A 811 25.11 -20.82 -5.66
CA VAL A 811 24.65 -19.44 -5.44
C VAL A 811 23.16 -19.33 -5.74
N GLU A 812 22.71 -19.88 -6.87
CA GLU A 812 21.29 -19.94 -7.24
C GLU A 812 20.45 -20.69 -6.19
N SER A 813 20.92 -21.86 -5.74
CA SER A 813 20.23 -22.62 -4.69
C SER A 813 20.22 -21.87 -3.34
N SER A 814 21.26 -21.09 -3.05
CA SER A 814 21.37 -20.36 -1.79
C SER A 814 20.39 -19.20 -1.68
N ILE A 815 20.05 -18.57 -2.81
CA ILE A 815 19.18 -17.39 -2.90
C ILE A 815 17.74 -17.73 -3.32
N THR A 816 17.49 -18.98 -3.69
CA THR A 816 16.14 -19.51 -3.97
C THR A 816 15.40 -19.78 -2.66
N GLU A 817 14.10 -19.46 -2.61
CA GLU A 817 13.26 -19.74 -1.44
C GLU A 817 13.05 -21.26 -1.26
N HIS A 818 13.49 -21.78 -0.13
CA HIS A 818 13.24 -23.17 0.31
C HIS A 818 12.15 -23.24 1.40
N VAL A 819 11.94 -22.15 2.13
CA VAL A 819 10.89 -22.02 3.15
C VAL A 819 10.48 -20.56 3.32
N SER A 820 9.18 -20.32 3.50
CA SER A 820 8.64 -18.98 3.73
C SER A 820 8.68 -18.63 5.23
N THR A 821 9.11 -17.42 5.55
CA THR A 821 9.19 -16.89 6.93
C THR A 821 8.44 -15.57 7.06
N GLN A 822 8.23 -15.08 8.27
CA GLN A 822 7.63 -13.75 8.51
C GLN A 822 8.44 -12.61 7.88
N ASP A 823 9.71 -12.85 7.59
CA ASP A 823 10.68 -11.88 7.10
C ASP A 823 10.95 -11.96 5.60
N GLY A 824 10.26 -12.86 4.88
CA GLY A 824 10.44 -13.16 3.46
C GLY A 824 10.75 -14.63 3.19
N GLY A 825 11.09 -14.95 1.93
CA GLY A 825 11.57 -16.27 1.56
C GLY A 825 12.94 -16.54 2.19
N PHE A 826 13.22 -17.78 2.61
CA PHE A 826 14.49 -18.15 3.21
C PHE A 826 15.15 -19.25 2.38
N GLY A 827 16.39 -18.98 1.95
CA GLY A 827 17.23 -19.86 1.16
C GLY A 827 18.22 -20.67 2.00
N TYR A 828 19.44 -20.87 1.51
CA TYR A 828 20.53 -21.47 2.31
C TYR A 828 21.24 -20.40 3.13
N LEU A 829 20.69 -20.10 4.31
CA LEU A 829 21.17 -19.04 5.22
C LEU A 829 21.25 -17.66 4.56
N TRP A 830 20.35 -17.39 3.62
CA TRP A 830 20.06 -16.10 3.00
C TRP A 830 18.57 -15.82 3.07
N LEU A 831 18.18 -14.56 3.27
CA LEU A 831 16.79 -14.12 3.15
C LEU A 831 16.57 -13.50 1.77
N ASN A 832 15.42 -13.78 1.18
CA ASN A 832 14.91 -13.18 -0.04
C ASN A 832 13.79 -12.20 0.33
N ASP A 833 14.01 -10.92 0.03
CA ASP A 833 13.02 -9.86 0.22
C ASP A 833 12.21 -9.69 -1.09
N PRO A 834 10.88 -9.45 -1.04
CA PRO A 834 10.03 -9.35 -2.22
C PRO A 834 10.42 -8.31 -3.30
N ALA A 835 11.38 -7.43 -3.01
CA ALA A 835 11.94 -6.45 -3.94
C ALA A 835 13.13 -6.98 -4.77
N GLY A 836 13.28 -8.31 -4.92
CA GLY A 836 14.36 -8.93 -5.70
C GLY A 836 15.75 -8.81 -5.04
N THR A 837 15.81 -8.59 -3.72
CA THR A 837 17.09 -8.45 -3.00
C THR A 837 17.37 -9.65 -2.10
N TYR A 838 18.64 -10.04 -2.03
CA TYR A 838 19.12 -11.05 -1.09
C TYR A 838 19.78 -10.36 0.08
N VAL A 839 19.33 -10.71 1.28
CA VAL A 839 19.71 -10.02 2.50
C VAL A 839 20.24 -11.03 3.51
N SER A 840 21.40 -10.71 4.07
CA SER A 840 21.78 -11.22 5.38
C SER A 840 21.55 -10.11 6.40
N LYS A 841 20.54 -10.25 7.26
CA LYS A 841 20.17 -9.26 8.28
C LYS A 841 20.22 -9.83 9.69
N GLU A 842 20.45 -8.94 10.65
CA GLU A 842 20.38 -9.20 12.09
C GLU A 842 19.50 -8.14 12.78
N GLU A 843 18.91 -8.50 13.94
CA GLU A 843 17.92 -7.68 14.65
C GLU A 843 18.44 -6.30 15.10
N ARG A 844 19.75 -6.13 15.26
CA ARG A 844 20.40 -4.86 15.62
C ARG A 844 20.65 -3.96 14.42
N GLY A 845 20.22 -4.34 13.22
CA GLY A 845 20.32 -3.49 12.03
C GLY A 845 21.62 -3.64 11.24
N GLN A 846 22.35 -4.74 11.42
CA GLN A 846 23.47 -5.11 10.53
C GLN A 846 22.97 -5.86 9.31
N TRP A 847 23.06 -5.24 8.14
CA TRP A 847 22.52 -5.79 6.89
C TRP A 847 23.61 -5.84 5.83
N MET A 848 23.74 -6.97 5.15
CA MET A 848 24.39 -7.07 3.85
C MET A 848 23.31 -7.36 2.82
N VAL A 849 23.09 -6.41 1.93
CA VAL A 849 22.07 -6.44 0.88
C VAL A 849 22.75 -6.60 -0.46
N VAL A 850 22.21 -7.49 -1.28
CA VAL A 850 22.65 -7.76 -2.64
C VAL A 850 21.44 -7.62 -3.55
N ASN A 851 21.50 -6.71 -4.53
CA ASN A 851 20.50 -6.58 -5.57
C ASN A 851 21.17 -6.87 -6.94
N PRO A 852 20.93 -8.07 -7.52
CA PRO A 852 21.53 -8.45 -8.80
C PRO A 852 21.07 -7.61 -9.99
N GLU A 853 19.80 -7.19 -10.00
CA GLU A 853 19.23 -6.44 -11.13
C GLU A 853 19.86 -5.05 -11.26
N LEU A 854 20.29 -4.48 -10.13
CA LEU A 854 20.90 -3.15 -10.05
C LEU A 854 22.44 -3.19 -9.95
N ASP A 855 23.06 -4.38 -9.95
CA ASP A 855 24.47 -4.62 -9.64
C ASP A 855 24.94 -3.91 -8.34
N LEU A 856 24.11 -4.00 -7.30
CA LEU A 856 24.22 -3.18 -6.09
C LEU A 856 24.50 -4.03 -4.83
N VAL A 857 25.47 -3.60 -4.02
CA VAL A 857 25.74 -4.09 -2.66
C VAL A 857 25.61 -2.95 -1.66
N VAL A 858 24.83 -3.17 -0.61
CA VAL A 858 24.69 -2.23 0.51
C VAL A 858 25.08 -2.92 1.80
N VAL A 859 25.90 -2.28 2.62
CA VAL A 859 26.30 -2.76 3.95
C VAL A 859 25.94 -1.72 5.00
N PHE A 860 25.06 -2.11 5.92
CA PHE A 860 24.79 -1.39 7.17
C PHE A 860 25.47 -2.11 8.33
N THR A 861 26.16 -1.37 9.20
CA THR A 861 26.60 -1.90 10.49
C THR A 861 25.98 -1.07 11.61
N SER A 862 25.67 -1.72 12.73
CA SER A 862 25.03 -1.11 13.90
C SER A 862 25.26 -1.99 15.14
N GLY A 863 25.27 -1.37 16.32
CA GLY A 863 25.30 -2.04 17.62
C GLY A 863 23.98 -2.04 18.38
N GLN A 864 22.91 -1.48 17.81
CA GLN A 864 21.65 -1.26 18.51
C GLN A 864 20.43 -1.59 17.65
N ARG A 865 19.48 -2.34 18.22
CA ARG A 865 18.15 -2.53 17.62
C ARG A 865 17.50 -1.19 17.29
N GLN A 866 17.10 -1.05 16.04
CA GLN A 866 16.42 0.16 15.58
C GLN A 866 15.07 0.29 16.27
N LYS A 867 14.70 1.52 16.66
CA LYS A 867 13.44 1.78 17.36
C LYS A 867 12.21 1.44 16.51
N ASP A 868 12.34 1.61 15.20
CA ASP A 868 11.35 1.22 14.21
C ASP A 868 12.00 0.24 13.22
N PRO A 869 11.47 -0.99 13.09
CA PRO A 869 12.01 -2.00 12.17
C PRO A 869 11.87 -1.63 10.68
N LEU A 870 11.00 -0.67 10.32
CA LEU A 870 10.82 -0.25 8.92
C LEU A 870 11.87 0.76 8.46
N THR A 871 12.52 1.45 9.39
CA THR A 871 13.38 2.59 9.07
C THR A 871 14.56 2.22 8.14
N LEU A 872 15.17 1.03 8.29
CA LEU A 872 16.22 0.56 7.35
C LEU A 872 15.64 0.07 6.01
N LYS A 873 14.40 -0.41 5.98
CA LYS A 873 13.70 -0.75 4.72
C LYS A 873 13.42 0.50 3.91
N VAL A 874 12.96 1.57 4.56
CA VAL A 874 12.75 2.89 3.93
C VAL A 874 14.06 3.46 3.44
N LEU A 875 15.12 3.43 4.27
CA LEU A 875 16.45 3.88 3.87
C LEU A 875 16.95 3.16 2.59
N LEU A 876 16.78 1.84 2.54
CA LEU A 876 17.16 1.03 1.38
C LEU A 876 16.29 1.32 0.15
N ARG A 877 14.95 1.28 0.28
CA ARG A 877 14.04 1.33 -0.88
C ARG A 877 13.84 2.75 -1.41
N SER A 878 13.57 3.71 -0.54
CA SER A 878 13.18 5.07 -0.93
C SER A 878 14.34 6.00 -1.25
N PHE A 879 15.57 5.61 -0.90
CA PHE A 879 16.75 6.45 -1.17
C PHE A 879 17.84 5.70 -1.93
N ILE A 880 18.30 4.54 -1.44
CA ILE A 880 19.47 3.86 -2.04
C ILE A 880 19.12 3.15 -3.34
N ILE A 881 18.02 2.38 -3.36
CA ILE A 881 17.52 1.71 -4.57
C ILE A 881 17.00 2.76 -5.55
N GLU A 882 16.22 3.74 -5.08
CA GLU A 882 15.70 4.83 -5.91
C GLU A 882 16.81 5.66 -6.57
N ALA A 883 17.95 5.85 -5.90
CA ALA A 883 19.11 6.50 -6.49
C ALA A 883 19.65 5.75 -7.71
N CYS A 884 19.34 4.47 -7.91
CA CYS A 884 19.88 3.66 -9.01
C CYS A 884 19.12 3.89 -10.32
N SER A 885 19.82 4.39 -11.33
CA SER A 885 19.40 4.43 -12.73
C SER A 885 20.03 3.29 -13.54
N PRO A 886 19.32 2.67 -14.51
CA PRO A 886 19.88 1.68 -15.43
C PRO A 886 20.86 2.29 -16.46
N LEU A 887 20.93 3.62 -16.53
CA LEU A 887 21.88 4.38 -17.33
C LEU A 887 22.84 5.16 -16.43
N THR A 888 24.10 5.33 -16.86
CA THR A 888 25.03 6.30 -16.26
C THR A 888 24.37 7.68 -16.22
N LEU A 889 24.45 8.38 -15.10
CA LEU A 889 23.86 9.71 -14.96
C LEU A 889 24.86 10.80 -15.39
N PRO A 890 24.39 11.98 -15.84
CA PRO A 890 25.26 13.13 -16.02
C PRO A 890 25.95 13.49 -14.71
N GLU A 891 27.24 13.83 -14.74
CA GLU A 891 27.97 14.28 -13.54
C GLU A 891 27.22 15.44 -12.85
N ASN A 892 26.99 15.30 -11.54
CA ASN A 892 26.41 16.33 -10.67
C ASN A 892 27.45 16.76 -9.63
N PRO A 893 28.34 17.71 -9.95
CA PRO A 893 29.41 18.11 -9.04
C PRO A 893 28.87 18.73 -7.73
N ASP A 894 27.72 19.39 -7.78
CA ASP A 894 27.13 20.06 -6.62
C ASP A 894 26.51 19.03 -5.67
N GLY A 895 25.66 18.12 -6.18
CA GLY A 895 25.10 17.01 -5.41
C GLY A 895 26.19 16.07 -4.86
N PHE A 896 27.22 15.77 -5.66
CA PHE A 896 28.33 14.95 -5.20
C PHE A 896 29.17 15.66 -4.15
N THR A 897 29.36 16.97 -4.26
CA THR A 897 30.05 17.76 -3.21
C THR A 897 29.23 17.76 -1.91
N ASP A 898 27.92 17.97 -1.99
CA ASP A 898 27.05 17.92 -0.80
C ASP A 898 27.10 16.55 -0.13
N LEU A 899 26.97 15.47 -0.90
CA LEU A 899 27.15 14.11 -0.41
C LEU A 899 28.50 13.93 0.30
N GLN A 900 29.62 14.38 -0.28
CA GLN A 900 30.95 14.28 0.35
C GLN A 900 31.06 15.12 1.63
N ASP A 901 30.45 16.30 1.65
CA ASP A 901 30.39 17.17 2.83
C ASP A 901 29.56 16.52 3.94
N GLN A 902 28.42 15.90 3.61
CA GLN A 902 27.58 15.17 4.55
C GLN A 902 28.25 13.90 5.08
N ILE A 903 28.93 13.12 4.22
CA ILE A 903 29.75 11.97 4.64
C ILE A 903 30.84 12.41 5.63
N SER A 904 31.45 13.57 5.37
CA SER A 904 32.48 14.13 6.27
C SER A 904 31.86 14.58 7.60
N ALA A 905 30.72 15.29 7.54
CA ALA A 905 30.03 15.84 8.70
C ALA A 905 29.43 14.77 9.62
N ILE A 906 28.83 13.72 9.06
CA ILE A 906 28.18 12.65 9.84
C ILE A 906 29.19 11.83 10.65
N GLY A 907 30.47 11.83 10.25
CA GLY A 907 31.56 11.20 11.00
C GLY A 907 32.22 12.10 12.05
N GLU A 908 31.81 13.36 12.19
CA GLU A 908 32.35 14.27 13.20
C GLU A 908 31.81 13.97 14.61
N ILE A 909 32.59 14.33 15.64
CA ILE A 909 32.14 14.20 17.03
C ILE A 909 31.06 15.27 17.27
N PRO A 910 29.89 14.92 17.83
CA PRO A 910 28.87 15.90 18.19
C PRO A 910 29.44 17.01 19.08
N GLU A 911 28.90 18.22 18.97
CA GLU A 911 29.32 19.32 19.84
C GLU A 911 29.05 18.98 21.32
N ALA A 912 30.05 19.24 22.18
CA ALA A 912 29.96 18.93 23.61
C ALA A 912 28.80 19.69 24.26
N GLN A 913 27.87 18.95 24.86
CA GLN A 913 26.73 19.55 25.55
C GLN A 913 27.16 20.18 26.88
N LEU A 914 26.43 21.21 27.30
CA LEU A 914 26.66 21.83 28.61
C LEU A 914 26.32 20.83 29.72
N VAL A 915 27.32 20.46 30.52
CA VAL A 915 27.16 19.56 31.66
C VAL A 915 26.38 20.27 32.77
N PRO A 916 25.20 19.76 33.18
CA PRO A 916 24.46 20.34 34.30
C PRO A 916 25.27 20.31 35.61
N PRO A 917 24.97 21.19 36.59
CA PRO A 917 25.56 21.09 37.91
C PRO A 917 25.32 19.69 38.51
N LEU A 918 26.37 19.11 39.11
CA LEU A 918 26.29 17.78 39.71
C LEU A 918 25.23 17.75 40.84
N PRO A 919 24.38 16.70 40.90
CA PRO A 919 23.42 16.52 41.99
C PRO A 919 24.11 16.35 43.35
N GLU A 920 23.38 16.58 44.44
CA GLU A 920 23.94 16.47 45.80
C GLU A 920 24.45 15.05 46.06
N THR A 921 23.73 14.05 45.55
CA THR A 921 24.14 12.65 45.63
C THR A 921 25.47 12.41 44.92
N ALA A 922 25.71 12.95 43.72
CA ALA A 922 26.99 12.83 43.01
C ALA A 922 28.16 13.35 43.86
N LEU A 923 28.00 14.53 44.47
CA LEU A 923 29.00 15.13 45.35
C LEU A 923 29.25 14.27 46.60
N ARG A 924 28.20 13.65 47.13
CA ARG A 924 28.24 12.81 48.33
C ARG A 924 28.93 11.46 48.11
N ILE A 925 28.77 10.86 46.93
CA ILE A 925 29.30 9.52 46.62
C ILE A 925 30.66 9.55 45.90
N SER A 926 31.02 10.68 45.29
CA SER A 926 32.28 10.84 44.53
C SER A 926 33.51 10.37 45.34
N GLY A 927 34.24 9.40 44.80
CA GLY A 927 35.43 8.80 45.40
C GLY A 927 35.16 7.75 46.49
N LYS A 928 33.90 7.51 46.87
CA LYS A 928 33.54 6.45 47.82
C LYS A 928 33.41 5.10 47.13
N THR A 929 33.60 4.03 47.91
CA THR A 929 33.61 2.65 47.40
C THR A 929 32.39 1.90 47.94
N TYR A 930 31.63 1.27 47.05
CA TYR A 930 30.57 0.33 47.37
C TYR A 930 31.13 -1.10 47.31
N ILE A 931 30.83 -1.91 48.32
CA ILE A 931 31.08 -3.35 48.31
C ILE A 931 29.85 -4.00 47.69
N MET A 932 30.05 -4.77 46.63
CA MET A 932 28.96 -5.41 45.90
C MET A 932 28.56 -6.73 46.56
N ASP A 933 27.29 -7.11 46.42
CA ASP A 933 26.79 -8.38 46.92
C ASP A 933 27.45 -9.55 46.20
N LYS A 934 27.78 -10.62 46.95
CA LYS A 934 28.44 -11.81 46.37
C LYS A 934 27.53 -12.50 45.36
N GLY A 935 28.09 -12.86 44.21
CA GLY A 935 27.37 -13.57 43.15
C GLY A 935 26.40 -12.69 42.36
N ASN A 936 26.61 -11.36 42.35
CA ASN A 936 25.90 -10.47 41.44
C ASN A 936 26.19 -10.82 39.97
N PHE A 937 25.24 -10.51 39.09
CA PHE A 937 25.32 -10.87 37.66
C PHE A 937 26.51 -10.22 36.94
N LEU A 938 27.00 -9.09 37.44
CA LEU A 938 28.10 -8.35 36.85
C LEU A 938 29.48 -8.89 37.28
N GLY A 939 29.54 -9.78 38.27
CA GLY A 939 30.79 -10.34 38.79
C GLY A 939 31.68 -9.32 39.51
N TRP A 940 31.13 -8.19 39.95
CA TRP A 940 31.90 -7.11 40.59
C TRP A 940 32.07 -7.37 42.08
N ASP A 941 33.25 -7.06 42.62
CA ASP A 941 33.57 -7.13 44.05
C ASP A 941 33.42 -5.75 44.73
N GLU A 942 33.94 -4.70 44.11
CA GLU A 942 33.86 -3.31 44.58
C GLU A 942 33.56 -2.37 43.40
N PHE A 943 32.79 -1.30 43.66
CA PHE A 943 32.48 -0.23 42.71
C PHE A 943 32.84 1.13 43.28
N ARG A 944 33.40 2.02 42.45
CA ARG A 944 33.66 3.42 42.81
C ARG A 944 33.27 4.33 41.67
N ALA A 945 32.54 5.41 41.99
CA ALA A 945 32.26 6.49 41.05
C ALA A 945 33.01 7.75 41.48
N THR A 946 33.65 8.44 40.53
CA THR A 946 34.33 9.72 40.76
C THR A 946 33.80 10.78 39.81
N PHE A 947 33.30 11.88 40.37
CA PHE A 947 32.78 13.04 39.66
C PHE A 947 33.64 14.28 40.00
N PRO A 948 34.65 14.61 39.17
CA PRO A 948 35.61 15.69 39.44
C PRO A 948 35.07 17.12 39.21
N GLY A 949 33.86 17.28 38.64
CA GLY A 949 33.23 18.59 38.42
C GLY A 949 33.49 19.21 37.05
N GLY A 950 33.43 18.41 35.99
CA GLY A 950 33.61 18.83 34.59
C GLY A 950 32.86 17.90 33.63
N SER A 951 33.31 17.76 32.40
CA SER A 951 32.68 16.94 31.35
C SER A 951 32.97 15.44 31.42
N GLU A 952 33.70 14.99 32.44
CA GLU A 952 34.04 13.57 32.59
C GLU A 952 33.78 13.09 34.01
N ALA A 953 33.30 11.84 34.11
CA ALA A 953 33.30 11.04 35.32
C ALA A 953 34.17 9.79 35.11
N MET A 954 34.51 9.10 36.20
CA MET A 954 35.26 7.85 36.17
C MET A 954 34.55 6.81 37.03
N PHE A 955 34.19 5.68 36.44
CA PHE A 955 33.71 4.51 37.18
C PHE A 955 34.85 3.48 37.25
N SER A 956 35.23 3.12 38.47
CA SER A 956 36.23 2.08 38.74
C SER A 956 35.51 0.84 39.23
N LEU A 957 35.82 -0.31 38.64
CA LEU A 957 35.18 -1.60 38.91
C LEU A 957 36.24 -2.63 39.29
N LEU A 958 36.08 -3.32 40.42
CA LEU A 958 36.94 -4.45 40.77
C LEU A 958 36.25 -5.74 40.36
N ALA A 959 36.83 -6.48 39.42
CA ALA A 959 36.34 -7.81 39.02
C ALA A 959 37.53 -8.77 38.90
N GLY A 960 37.43 -9.96 39.50
CA GLY A 960 38.50 -10.96 39.44
C GLY A 960 39.84 -10.50 40.06
N GLY A 961 39.82 -9.51 40.95
CA GLY A 961 41.01 -8.92 41.59
C GLY A 961 41.73 -7.84 40.77
N VAL A 962 41.19 -7.42 39.62
CA VAL A 962 41.73 -6.34 38.79
C VAL A 962 40.77 -5.16 38.76
N TRP A 963 41.30 -3.94 38.94
CA TRP A 963 40.53 -2.72 38.77
C TRP A 963 40.46 -2.34 37.29
N VAL A 964 39.25 -2.06 36.83
CA VAL A 964 38.92 -1.60 35.50
C VAL A 964 38.41 -0.17 35.60
N GLU A 965 39.04 0.76 34.88
CA GLU A 965 38.70 2.17 34.89
C GLU A 965 37.91 2.53 33.62
N LEU A 966 36.72 3.09 33.80
CA LEU A 966 35.79 3.44 32.73
C LEU A 966 35.58 4.96 32.72
N PRO A 967 36.25 5.70 31.81
CA PRO A 967 35.96 7.11 31.61
C PRO A 967 34.57 7.27 31.02
N ILE A 968 33.82 8.25 31.51
CA ILE A 968 32.43 8.52 31.13
C ILE A 968 32.32 9.97 30.71
N GLY A 969 31.84 10.24 29.51
CA GLY A 969 31.49 11.60 29.10
C GLY A 969 30.15 12.03 29.66
N LEU A 970 30.15 13.15 30.39
CA LEU A 970 28.94 13.80 30.92
C LEU A 970 28.39 14.89 29.99
N ASP A 971 29.11 15.19 28.91
CA ASP A 971 28.83 16.20 27.89
C ASP A 971 28.11 15.61 26.65
N GLY A 972 27.55 14.41 26.78
CA GLY A 972 26.89 13.70 25.68
C GLY A 972 27.85 13.03 24.69
N ILE A 973 29.16 13.24 24.82
CA ILE A 973 30.19 12.62 23.96
C ILE A 973 30.70 11.33 24.61
N PHE A 974 30.75 10.23 23.87
CA PHE A 974 31.31 8.99 24.37
C PHE A 974 32.82 9.08 24.66
N ARG A 975 33.28 8.42 25.72
CA ARG A 975 34.68 8.24 26.06
C ARG A 975 35.06 6.78 25.88
N VAL A 976 36.22 6.56 25.28
CA VAL A 976 36.75 5.21 25.07
C VAL A 976 37.87 4.99 26.08
N PRO A 977 37.85 3.91 26.89
CA PRO A 977 38.95 3.57 27.77
C PRO A 977 40.26 3.44 26.97
N PRO A 978 41.36 4.08 27.39
CA PRO A 978 42.67 3.88 26.78
C PRO A 978 43.13 2.41 26.86
N GLU A 979 43.85 1.93 25.84
CA GLU A 979 44.41 0.55 25.79
C GLU A 979 45.25 0.18 27.04
N GLU A 980 45.84 1.18 27.71
CA GLU A 980 46.68 1.04 28.91
C GLU A 980 45.94 0.49 30.15
N TYR A 981 44.60 0.39 30.12
CA TYR A 981 43.77 -0.11 31.23
C TYR A 981 43.47 -1.63 31.18
N GLY A 982 44.06 -2.37 30.23
CA GLY A 982 44.10 -3.84 30.25
C GLY A 982 42.80 -4.55 29.86
N TYR A 983 41.92 -3.90 29.09
CA TYR A 983 40.83 -4.58 28.39
C TYR A 983 41.41 -5.53 27.33
N PRO A 984 40.89 -6.76 27.16
CA PRO A 984 41.25 -7.58 26.01
C PRO A 984 40.87 -6.82 24.73
N ASP A 985 41.72 -6.91 23.69
CA ASP A 985 41.58 -6.21 22.39
C ASP A 985 40.20 -6.40 21.72
N GLU A 986 39.42 -7.37 22.18
CA GLU A 986 38.13 -7.79 21.66
C GLU A 986 36.92 -6.94 22.16
N ALA A 987 37.11 -6.00 23.10
CA ALA A 987 36.01 -5.29 23.78
C ALA A 987 36.15 -3.76 23.80
N LEU A 988 36.35 -3.12 22.64
CA LEU A 988 36.35 -1.67 22.53
C LEU A 988 34.96 -1.13 22.94
N VAL A 989 34.89 -0.44 24.07
CA VAL A 989 33.64 0.12 24.62
C VAL A 989 33.70 1.64 24.61
N ALA A 990 32.64 2.27 24.11
CA ALA A 990 32.46 3.71 24.14
C ALA A 990 31.39 4.05 25.19
N ILE A 991 31.69 4.95 26.14
CA ILE A 991 30.86 5.16 27.33
C ILE A 991 30.49 6.64 27.54
N ARG A 992 29.21 6.91 27.78
CA ARG A 992 28.71 8.22 28.26
C ARG A 992 27.67 8.03 29.36
N GLY A 993 27.30 9.10 30.03
CA GLY A 993 26.28 9.00 31.08
C GLY A 993 25.76 10.35 31.52
N TRP A 994 24.59 10.33 32.14
CA TRP A 994 23.92 11.52 32.65
C TRP A 994 23.06 11.19 33.85
N TRP A 995 22.74 12.22 34.63
CA TRP A 995 21.82 12.10 35.75
C TRP A 995 20.39 12.25 35.24
N GLU A 996 19.57 11.22 35.44
CA GLU A 996 18.12 11.28 35.16
C GLU A 996 17.38 11.98 36.31
N THR A 997 17.80 11.69 37.54
CA THR A 997 17.29 12.33 38.76
C THR A 997 18.45 12.59 39.74
N ASP A 998 18.21 13.18 40.91
CA ASP A 998 19.26 13.33 41.92
C ASP A 998 19.85 11.99 42.40
N GLN A 999 19.11 10.88 42.28
CA GLN A 999 19.53 9.56 42.76
C GLN A 999 19.87 8.57 41.65
N VAL A 1000 19.57 8.89 40.40
CA VAL A 1000 19.68 7.95 39.29
C VAL A 1000 20.66 8.46 38.24
N PHE A 1001 21.72 7.68 38.02
CA PHE A 1001 22.69 7.90 36.95
C PHE A 1001 22.49 6.86 35.85
N LEU A 1002 22.27 7.32 34.63
CA LEU A 1002 22.23 6.48 33.44
C LEU A 1002 23.63 6.37 32.85
N PHE A 1003 24.05 5.13 32.62
CA PHE A 1003 25.34 4.75 32.09
C PHE A 1003 25.09 4.03 30.76
N GLU A 1004 25.41 4.69 29.67
CA GLU A 1004 25.24 4.18 28.31
C GLU A 1004 26.59 3.72 27.79
N TYR A 1005 26.64 2.48 27.32
CA TYR A 1005 27.85 1.93 26.71
C TYR A 1005 27.53 1.23 25.39
N ASP A 1006 28.45 1.37 24.45
CA ASP A 1006 28.41 0.75 23.12
C ASP A 1006 29.71 -0.03 22.89
N TYR A 1007 29.59 -1.36 22.79
CA TYR A 1007 30.68 -2.23 22.37
C TYR A 1007 30.79 -2.21 20.85
N VAL A 1008 31.76 -1.42 20.39
CA VAL A 1008 31.95 -1.10 18.98
C VAL A 1008 32.33 -2.31 18.13
N LEU A 1009 33.10 -3.27 18.68
CA LEU A 1009 33.63 -4.39 17.91
C LEU A 1009 32.70 -5.62 17.86
N ILE A 1010 31.78 -5.74 18.82
CA ILE A 1010 30.81 -6.84 18.90
C ILE A 1010 29.36 -6.36 18.78
N ALA A 1011 29.19 -5.09 18.37
CA ALA A 1011 27.90 -4.48 18.05
C ALA A 1011 26.85 -4.66 19.17
N GLU A 1012 27.20 -4.27 20.40
CA GLU A 1012 26.31 -4.39 21.56
C GLU A 1012 26.16 -3.05 22.30
N HIS A 1013 24.94 -2.53 22.32
CA HIS A 1013 24.60 -1.28 22.97
C HIS A 1013 23.62 -1.48 24.14
N ASN A 1014 23.93 -0.93 25.32
CA ASN A 1014 23.08 -1.03 26.49
C ASN A 1014 23.09 0.25 27.36
N ILE A 1015 21.99 0.47 28.08
CA ILE A 1015 21.86 1.50 29.12
C ILE A 1015 21.65 0.83 30.47
N LEU A 1016 22.55 1.12 31.41
CA LEU A 1016 22.44 0.71 32.81
C LEU A 1016 21.96 1.87 33.66
N ARG A 1017 21.12 1.54 34.64
CA ARG A 1017 20.60 2.49 35.62
C ARG A 1017 21.25 2.24 36.97
N PHE A 1018 22.04 3.21 37.43
CA PHE A 1018 22.67 3.21 38.75
C PHE A 1018 21.84 4.04 39.71
N ILE A 1019 21.19 3.38 40.66
CA ILE A 1019 20.28 3.97 41.64
C ILE A 1019 21.00 4.07 42.99
N PHE A 1020 21.19 5.29 43.47
CA PHE A 1020 21.89 5.60 44.70
C PHE A 1020 20.92 6.04 45.81
N GLU A 1021 20.61 5.14 46.74
CA GLU A 1021 19.74 5.39 47.89
C GLU A 1021 20.56 5.43 49.19
N GLU A 1022 20.85 6.63 49.71
CA GLU A 1022 21.71 6.78 50.90
C GLU A 1022 23.04 6.00 50.76
N ASP A 1023 23.24 4.95 51.54
CA ASP A 1023 24.44 4.10 51.55
C ASP A 1023 24.29 2.85 50.68
N ARG A 1024 23.24 2.73 49.87
CA ARG A 1024 22.98 1.60 48.96
C ARG A 1024 23.15 2.01 47.50
N LEU A 1025 23.69 1.08 46.71
CA LEU A 1025 23.70 1.12 45.25
C LEU A 1025 22.87 -0.05 44.73
N GLU A 1026 22.01 0.23 43.75
CA GLU A 1026 21.37 -0.78 42.91
C GLU A 1026 21.70 -0.50 41.44
N VAL A 1027 22.10 -1.52 40.69
CA VAL A 1027 22.38 -1.43 39.26
C VAL A 1027 21.35 -2.28 38.53
N GLN A 1028 20.64 -1.66 37.60
CA GLN A 1028 19.61 -2.30 36.78
C GLN A 1028 19.94 -2.17 35.28
N VAL A 1029 19.46 -3.13 34.48
CA VAL A 1029 19.35 -2.99 33.03
C VAL A 1029 17.88 -2.82 32.66
N ILE A 1030 17.61 -1.96 31.68
CA ILE A 1030 16.27 -1.76 31.14
C ILE A 1030 16.11 -2.70 29.95
N THR A 1031 15.17 -3.65 30.05
CA THR A 1031 14.80 -4.57 28.96
C THR A 1031 13.36 -4.28 28.51
N PRO A 1032 12.95 -4.71 27.30
CA PRO A 1032 11.55 -4.61 26.86
C PRO A 1032 10.56 -5.28 27.83
N GLU A 1033 11.01 -6.30 28.58
CA GLU A 1033 10.22 -7.07 29.54
C GLU A 1033 10.17 -6.45 30.95
N GLY A 1034 10.92 -5.36 31.19
CA GLY A 1034 10.96 -4.62 32.46
C GLY A 1034 12.38 -4.31 32.96
N GLU A 1035 12.48 -3.82 34.20
CA GLU A 1035 13.75 -3.52 34.87
C GLU A 1035 14.30 -4.78 35.56
N ILE A 1036 15.52 -5.19 35.23
CA ILE A 1036 16.20 -6.34 35.86
C ILE A 1036 17.35 -5.82 36.73
N THR A 1037 17.30 -6.09 38.03
CA THR A 1037 18.40 -5.78 38.95
C THR A 1037 19.59 -6.73 38.71
N LEU A 1038 20.71 -6.15 38.29
CA LEU A 1038 21.94 -6.87 37.98
C LEU A 1038 22.88 -6.98 39.19
N ALA A 1039 22.95 -5.94 40.01
CA ALA A 1039 23.80 -5.91 41.19
C ALA A 1039 23.24 -4.99 42.28
N ASN A 1040 23.54 -5.34 43.53
CA ASN A 1040 23.33 -4.47 44.69
C ASN A 1040 24.68 -4.28 45.40
N GLY A 1041 24.85 -3.15 46.09
CA GLY A 1041 26.03 -2.89 46.89
C GLY A 1041 25.76 -1.96 48.06
N GLN A 1042 26.64 -2.02 49.06
CA GLN A 1042 26.61 -1.16 50.24
C GLN A 1042 27.89 -0.33 50.34
N LEU A 1043 27.73 0.94 50.68
CA LEU A 1043 28.81 1.87 50.90
C LEU A 1043 29.74 1.34 51.99
N LYS A 1044 31.03 1.30 51.69
CA LYS A 1044 32.06 0.92 52.66
C LYS A 1044 32.07 1.96 53.80
N PRO A 1045 31.92 1.55 55.08
CA PRO A 1045 31.82 2.45 56.23
C PRO A 1045 33.00 3.42 56.40
#